data_AF-A0A3D5V988-F1
#
_entry.id   AF-A0A3D5V988-F1
#
_cell.length_a   1.000
_cell.length_b   1.000
_cell.length_c   1.000
_cell.angle_alpha   90.00
_cell.angle_beta   90.00
_cell.angle_gamma   90.00
#
_symmetry.space_group_name_H-M   'P 1'
#
loop_
_entity.id
_entity.type
_entity.pdbx_description
1 polymer ?
#
loop_
_entity_poly.entity_id
_entity_poly.type
_entity_poly.pdbx_seq_one_letter_code
_entity_poly.pdbx_strand_id
1 'polypeptide(L)'
;ALPNPDFKGVTADITHGTYGLLGGTDGYGGGNNGWYTHWAGAESHSDFHDPKWNYGFIWNNAYENLINCPDNNLAQLGWYTLMINLHETGWHDGEEISGWEHRYSAHMKNANVYAEASRWANGDYAATTAAYLEDIDRDGVDEVVMHNDKLMAVFESIGGKANWIFAKDDNGGQYSVVGSDMAYWSETDGDYNESSNNHVAALSESSPNLQHDIYEWNLLQTSGDEVEVEFTKNDVTKICKLQTGNSYLEVEYAGSGDTYVKSGWSPDLLDLIWSGKENVQRMWGDFGSYCGRRNSTSGATAAYVLGNGGAQHNSTFEGTLVMGDEIKGGASFKLFLYAGYTSAPYDEYNNKVEELDNLATILEDDIPPTVWQEQAAWVGQNKLQLTFSEAINVAAAENEANYQLQGFSGSYTVAEAVLTHNRRVVLTANNDFSADDLGEVVLQNITDLNGNEIAPEQNTVAVVNVIRPHLVGSFNAWQVDNHSYDLILQNNGLWQVTLALDAGVHEYKVVESDAWDDNDYPSENQAIVLDDATEVKFYVNCGAQIETYEGIEYVCHSTNLPVVAGDFLAAIGGTNWNEQTELTVMNDEGLNGDEVSGDGIFTRLVQIPAGSYEYKIVLNNNWDQNTTSGNLNFSISQTADVTFYYNMIENTTDLNYELVANDQQPEFIPQAAKITAVYPNPFTPTSAKNSSTEIKFKLKSPQKIQLNAYNIKGQLVKKLAVGKFGTGEHKISWNMQQQDLATGIYFIKLQASHNCDVRRMLYLK
;
A
#
# COMPACT_ATOMS: atom_id res chain seq x y z
N ALA A 1 -32.97 -26.94 17.90
CA ALA A 1 -32.74 -26.43 19.28
C ALA A 1 -33.63 -27.07 20.36
N LEU A 2 -34.96 -27.09 20.21
CA LEU A 2 -35.91 -27.51 21.28
C LEU A 2 -35.91 -28.98 21.76
N PRO A 3 -35.34 -29.98 21.06
CA PRO A 3 -35.27 -31.33 21.62
C PRO A 3 -33.93 -31.65 22.30
N ASN A 4 -32.97 -30.72 22.41
CA ASN A 4 -31.62 -31.03 22.91
C ASN A 4 -31.25 -30.26 24.19
N PRO A 5 -31.26 -30.87 25.39
CA PRO A 5 -31.38 -30.10 26.63
C PRO A 5 -30.04 -29.75 27.31
N ASP A 6 -29.04 -29.32 26.50
CA ASP A 6 -27.55 -29.14 26.69
C ASP A 6 -26.69 -30.09 25.79
N PHE A 7 -27.31 -30.81 24.85
CA PHE A 7 -26.79 -32.05 24.23
C PHE A 7 -26.43 -33.19 25.22
N LYS A 8 -26.76 -33.04 26.51
CA LYS A 8 -26.58 -33.96 27.66
C LYS A 8 -27.67 -33.89 28.78
N GLY A 9 -28.93 -33.65 28.44
CA GLY A 9 -30.12 -33.88 29.27
C GLY A 9 -30.34 -33.08 30.59
N VAL A 10 -30.52 -31.76 30.55
CA VAL A 10 -31.41 -31.07 31.52
C VAL A 10 -32.66 -30.52 30.83
N THR A 11 -33.79 -31.19 31.02
CA THR A 11 -35.10 -30.76 30.51
C THR A 11 -35.43 -29.34 31.01
N ALA A 12 -35.48 -28.37 30.10
CA ALA A 12 -36.02 -27.04 30.40
C ALA A 12 -37.55 -27.09 30.25
N ASP A 13 -38.28 -26.82 31.34
CA ASP A 13 -39.72 -26.58 31.27
C ASP A 13 -39.96 -25.17 30.70
N ILE A 14 -40.18 -25.08 29.39
CA ILE A 14 -40.59 -23.83 28.75
C ILE A 14 -42.07 -23.59 29.06
N THR A 15 -42.33 -22.70 30.02
CA THR A 15 -43.66 -22.11 30.18
C THR A 15 -43.86 -21.01 29.13
N HIS A 16 -44.90 -21.13 28.31
CA HIS A 16 -45.32 -20.01 27.46
C HIS A 16 -45.65 -18.81 28.35
N GLY A 17 -44.90 -17.71 28.21
CA GLY A 17 -45.25 -16.46 28.84
C GLY A 17 -46.60 -15.99 28.32
N THR A 18 -47.56 -15.71 29.20
CA THR A 18 -48.71 -14.90 28.81
C THR A 18 -48.28 -13.44 28.71
N TYR A 19 -48.80 -12.73 27.72
CA TYR A 19 -48.46 -11.36 27.30
C TYR A 19 -48.09 -10.38 28.44
N GLY A 20 -48.74 -10.50 29.60
CA GLY A 20 -48.48 -9.64 30.78
C GLY A 20 -47.14 -9.85 31.49
N LEU A 21 -46.38 -10.92 31.20
CA LEU A 21 -45.07 -11.17 31.82
C LEU A 21 -43.89 -10.58 31.03
N LEU A 22 -44.07 -10.23 29.75
CA LEU A 22 -42.99 -9.79 28.86
C LEU A 22 -42.88 -8.27 28.67
N GLY A 23 -43.90 -7.48 29.02
CA GLY A 23 -43.91 -6.02 28.76
C GLY A 23 -44.51 -5.12 29.84
N GLY A 24 -44.76 -5.61 31.06
CA GLY A 24 -45.46 -4.84 32.08
C GLY A 24 -46.90 -4.47 31.67
N THR A 25 -47.51 -3.47 32.32
CA THR A 25 -48.87 -3.00 32.01
C THR A 25 -49.01 -2.31 30.66
N ASP A 26 -47.88 -1.89 30.07
CA ASP A 26 -47.84 -1.09 28.83
C ASP A 26 -47.53 -1.92 27.58
N GLY A 27 -47.04 -3.16 27.74
CA GLY A 27 -46.66 -4.07 26.64
C GLY A 27 -45.40 -3.62 25.88
N TYR A 28 -44.66 -4.58 25.29
CA TYR A 28 -43.78 -4.27 24.16
C TYR A 28 -44.63 -4.41 22.89
N GLY A 29 -44.79 -3.33 22.12
CA GLY A 29 -45.43 -3.40 20.81
C GLY A 29 -46.95 -3.13 20.77
N GLY A 30 -47.41 -1.99 21.28
CA GLY A 30 -48.72 -1.44 20.91
C GLY A 30 -49.91 -2.42 21.05
N GLY A 31 -50.99 -2.19 20.27
CA GLY A 31 -52.20 -3.02 20.29
C GLY A 31 -52.19 -4.19 19.28
N ASN A 32 -51.05 -4.50 18.66
CA ASN A 32 -50.97 -5.36 17.48
C ASN A 32 -50.39 -6.75 17.80
N ASN A 33 -51.27 -7.74 17.99
CA ASN A 33 -50.88 -9.13 18.30
C ASN A 33 -50.47 -9.95 17.07
N GLY A 34 -50.37 -9.35 15.88
CA GLY A 34 -49.99 -10.01 14.61
C GLY A 34 -48.50 -9.99 14.29
N TRP A 35 -47.64 -9.53 15.21
CA TRP A 35 -46.23 -9.22 14.91
C TRP A 35 -45.46 -10.35 14.22
N TYR A 36 -45.58 -11.59 14.69
CA TYR A 36 -44.92 -12.74 14.06
C TYR A 36 -45.42 -12.98 12.63
N THR A 37 -46.74 -12.89 12.42
CA THR A 37 -47.32 -13.08 11.09
C THR A 37 -46.95 -11.96 10.13
N HIS A 38 -46.69 -10.74 10.63
CA HIS A 38 -46.21 -9.63 9.82
C HIS A 38 -44.74 -9.86 9.45
N TRP A 39 -43.89 -10.13 10.43
CA TRP A 39 -42.48 -10.49 10.22
C TRP A 39 -42.30 -11.68 9.27
N ALA A 40 -42.91 -12.81 9.59
CA ALA A 40 -42.77 -14.01 8.78
C ALA A 40 -43.36 -13.84 7.37
N GLY A 41 -44.32 -12.93 7.19
CA GLY A 41 -44.97 -12.64 5.92
C GLY A 41 -44.30 -11.53 5.10
N ALA A 42 -43.39 -10.75 5.68
CA ALA A 42 -42.71 -9.65 5.00
C ALA A 42 -41.63 -10.16 4.05
N GLU A 43 -41.57 -9.56 2.87
CA GLU A 43 -40.57 -9.87 1.84
C GLU A 43 -39.17 -9.51 2.34
N SER A 44 -38.20 -10.38 2.03
CA SER A 44 -36.81 -10.09 2.34
C SER A 44 -36.24 -9.05 1.37
N HIS A 45 -35.48 -8.10 1.92
CA HIS A 45 -34.82 -7.06 1.13
C HIS A 45 -33.63 -7.61 0.34
N SER A 46 -32.99 -8.66 0.84
CA SER A 46 -31.84 -9.34 0.23
C SER A 46 -32.20 -10.63 -0.48
N ASP A 47 -33.47 -10.83 -0.86
CA ASP A 47 -33.92 -11.96 -1.68
C ASP A 47 -34.26 -11.50 -3.10
N PHE A 48 -33.80 -12.28 -4.08
CA PHE A 48 -33.87 -12.01 -5.51
C PHE A 48 -34.70 -13.04 -6.28
N HIS A 49 -35.37 -13.96 -5.60
CA HIS A 49 -36.33 -14.88 -6.22
C HIS A 49 -37.54 -14.15 -6.83
N ASP A 50 -38.17 -14.75 -7.84
CA ASP A 50 -39.46 -14.30 -8.39
C ASP A 50 -40.53 -15.42 -8.28
N PRO A 51 -41.50 -15.32 -7.35
CA PRO A 51 -41.70 -14.23 -6.38
C PRO A 51 -40.69 -14.29 -5.22
N LYS A 52 -40.46 -13.13 -4.58
CA LYS A 52 -39.56 -13.02 -3.43
C LYS A 52 -39.98 -13.89 -2.26
N TRP A 53 -39.00 -14.45 -1.57
CA TRP A 53 -39.22 -15.15 -0.31
C TRP A 53 -39.41 -14.16 0.85
N ASN A 54 -40.26 -14.57 1.78
CA ASN A 54 -40.46 -13.83 3.03
C ASN A 54 -39.53 -14.35 4.13
N TYR A 55 -39.34 -13.56 5.19
CA TYR A 55 -38.44 -13.92 6.29
C TYR A 55 -38.83 -15.23 6.97
N GLY A 56 -40.12 -15.58 7.02
CA GLY A 56 -40.58 -16.85 7.57
C GLY A 56 -40.11 -18.05 6.74
N PHE A 57 -40.11 -17.93 5.41
CA PHE A 57 -39.60 -18.95 4.52
C PHE A 57 -38.07 -19.06 4.62
N ILE A 58 -37.35 -17.93 4.57
CA ILE A 58 -35.89 -17.88 4.69
C ILE A 58 -35.43 -18.53 6.00
N TRP A 59 -36.05 -18.15 7.12
CA TRP A 59 -35.73 -18.74 8.42
C TRP A 59 -35.93 -20.25 8.43
N ASN A 60 -37.07 -20.73 7.91
CA ASN A 60 -37.36 -22.16 7.87
C ASN A 60 -36.40 -22.90 6.92
N ASN A 61 -36.01 -22.29 5.81
CA ASN A 61 -35.05 -22.84 4.87
C ASN A 61 -33.67 -23.02 5.54
N ALA A 62 -33.14 -21.97 6.16
CA ALA A 62 -31.88 -22.01 6.90
C ALA A 62 -31.92 -23.01 8.07
N TYR A 63 -33.02 -23.02 8.83
CA TYR A 63 -33.25 -23.98 9.91
C TYR A 63 -33.21 -25.44 9.43
N GLU A 64 -33.92 -25.75 8.34
CA GLU A 64 -33.94 -27.09 7.76
C GLU A 64 -32.57 -27.46 7.17
N ASN A 65 -31.80 -26.50 6.65
CA ASN A 65 -30.44 -26.78 6.19
C ASN A 65 -29.51 -27.14 7.38
N LEU A 66 -29.54 -26.32 8.44
CA LEU A 66 -28.71 -26.50 9.64
C LEU A 66 -29.02 -27.79 10.41
N ILE A 67 -30.29 -28.19 10.54
CA ILE A 67 -30.63 -29.43 11.27
C ILE A 67 -30.19 -30.69 10.52
N ASN A 68 -29.95 -30.59 9.22
CA ASN A 68 -29.54 -31.69 8.35
C ASN A 68 -28.04 -31.66 7.98
N CYS A 69 -27.27 -30.69 8.46
CA CYS A 69 -25.80 -30.65 8.27
C CYS A 69 -25.06 -31.37 9.42
N PRO A 70 -23.79 -31.74 9.23
CA PRO A 70 -22.95 -32.28 10.31
C PRO A 70 -22.83 -31.30 11.50
N ASP A 71 -22.85 -31.83 12.72
CA ASP A 71 -22.68 -31.02 13.94
C ASP A 71 -21.20 -30.77 14.22
N ASN A 72 -20.75 -29.55 13.92
CA ASN A 72 -19.38 -29.08 14.13
C ASN A 72 -19.34 -27.56 14.37
N ASN A 73 -18.15 -26.98 14.53
CA ASN A 73 -18.00 -25.56 14.87
C ASN A 73 -18.64 -24.62 13.84
N LEU A 74 -18.58 -24.97 12.54
CA LEU A 74 -19.18 -24.17 11.48
C LEU A 74 -20.71 -24.25 11.55
N ALA A 75 -21.28 -25.44 11.77
CA ALA A 75 -22.73 -25.57 11.99
C ALA A 75 -23.20 -24.81 13.23
N GLN A 76 -22.43 -24.84 14.33
CA GLN A 76 -22.71 -24.04 15.52
C GLN A 76 -22.71 -22.54 15.21
N LEU A 77 -21.74 -22.07 14.42
CA LEU A 77 -21.69 -20.69 13.97
C LEU A 77 -22.92 -20.32 13.12
N GLY A 78 -23.35 -21.21 12.21
CA GLY A 78 -24.61 -21.04 11.47
C GLY A 78 -25.84 -20.93 12.38
N TRP A 79 -25.90 -21.69 13.48
CA TRP A 79 -26.95 -21.53 14.49
C TRP A 79 -26.87 -20.17 15.20
N TYR A 80 -25.68 -19.65 15.51
CA TYR A 80 -25.53 -18.30 16.07
C TYR A 80 -26.00 -17.25 15.07
N THR A 81 -25.56 -17.32 13.81
CA THR A 81 -26.00 -16.42 12.73
C THR A 81 -27.52 -16.40 12.59
N LEU A 82 -28.16 -17.56 12.55
CA LEU A 82 -29.62 -17.64 12.44
C LEU A 82 -30.34 -17.05 13.66
N MET A 83 -29.83 -17.30 14.88
CA MET A 83 -30.52 -16.90 16.10
C MET A 83 -30.26 -15.45 16.52
N ILE A 84 -29.08 -14.91 16.23
CA ILE A 84 -28.72 -13.52 16.55
C ILE A 84 -29.51 -12.56 15.66
N ASN A 85 -29.69 -12.91 14.40
CA ASN A 85 -30.44 -12.12 13.42
C ASN A 85 -31.98 -12.22 13.56
N LEU A 86 -32.48 -12.84 14.64
CA LEU A 86 -33.89 -12.79 15.09
C LEU A 86 -34.12 -11.72 16.18
N HIS A 87 -33.26 -10.71 16.26
CA HIS A 87 -33.32 -9.72 17.31
C HIS A 87 -34.56 -8.83 17.16
N GLU A 88 -35.47 -8.88 18.15
CA GLU A 88 -36.57 -7.91 18.28
C GLU A 88 -37.58 -7.84 17.11
N THR A 89 -37.89 -8.98 16.48
CA THR A 89 -38.84 -9.18 15.35
C THR A 89 -40.29 -8.66 15.56
N GLY A 90 -40.59 -8.03 16.70
CA GLY A 90 -41.90 -7.47 17.05
C GLY A 90 -42.08 -5.99 16.73
N TRP A 91 -41.01 -5.27 16.35
CA TRP A 91 -41.05 -3.82 16.16
C TRP A 91 -41.63 -3.38 14.82
N HIS A 92 -42.37 -2.26 14.86
CA HIS A 92 -43.08 -1.70 13.71
C HIS A 92 -42.92 -0.19 13.67
N ASP A 93 -42.69 0.36 12.47
CA ASP A 93 -42.72 1.80 12.19
C ASP A 93 -44.11 2.17 11.63
N GLY A 94 -45.11 2.14 12.50
CA GLY A 94 -46.52 2.27 12.11
C GLY A 94 -47.18 0.91 11.90
N GLU A 95 -47.63 0.63 10.67
CA GLU A 95 -48.23 -0.67 10.29
C GLU A 95 -47.21 -1.64 9.68
N GLU A 96 -46.06 -1.13 9.24
CA GLU A 96 -44.98 -1.92 8.63
C GLU A 96 -43.93 -2.30 9.67
N ILE A 97 -43.16 -3.34 9.35
CA ILE A 97 -41.98 -3.72 10.13
C ILE A 97 -40.99 -2.56 10.16
N SER A 98 -40.32 -2.37 11.30
CA SER A 98 -39.32 -1.29 11.42
C SER A 98 -38.18 -1.47 10.42
N GLY A 99 -37.70 -0.37 9.85
CA GLY A 99 -36.67 -0.42 8.79
C GLY A 99 -35.37 -1.11 9.22
N TRP A 100 -35.02 -1.00 10.50
CA TRP A 100 -33.81 -1.64 11.05
C TRP A 100 -33.95 -3.16 11.23
N GLU A 101 -35.17 -3.68 11.37
CA GLU A 101 -35.44 -5.12 11.53
C GLU A 101 -35.14 -5.88 10.24
N HIS A 102 -35.38 -5.25 9.09
CA HIS A 102 -35.04 -5.81 7.79
C HIS A 102 -33.54 -6.10 7.66
N ARG A 103 -32.68 -5.25 8.24
CA ARG A 103 -31.21 -5.40 8.20
C ARG A 103 -30.75 -6.66 8.93
N TYR A 104 -31.29 -6.90 10.13
CA TYR A 104 -31.03 -8.15 10.85
C TYR A 104 -31.57 -9.34 10.08
N SER A 105 -32.86 -9.30 9.75
CA SER A 105 -33.56 -10.44 9.19
C SER A 105 -33.01 -10.88 7.81
N ALA A 106 -32.51 -9.93 7.01
CA ALA A 106 -31.84 -10.17 5.73
C ALA A 106 -30.62 -11.10 5.83
N HIS A 107 -29.87 -11.06 6.94
CA HIS A 107 -28.64 -11.85 7.13
C HIS A 107 -28.89 -13.27 7.67
N MET A 108 -30.14 -13.62 8.00
CA MET A 108 -30.46 -14.99 8.46
C MET A 108 -30.15 -16.04 7.38
N LYS A 109 -30.28 -15.67 6.10
CA LYS A 109 -30.02 -16.56 4.94
C LYS A 109 -28.57 -17.06 4.95
N ASN A 110 -27.62 -16.23 5.37
CA ASN A 110 -26.18 -16.52 5.41
C ASN A 110 -25.86 -17.73 6.31
N ALA A 111 -26.76 -18.11 7.23
CA ALA A 111 -26.68 -19.36 7.98
C ALA A 111 -26.58 -20.61 7.09
N ASN A 112 -27.11 -20.57 5.86
CA ASN A 112 -26.97 -21.64 4.87
C ASN A 112 -25.50 -21.86 4.47
N VAL A 113 -24.73 -20.78 4.28
CA VAL A 113 -23.31 -20.86 3.89
C VAL A 113 -22.50 -21.64 4.94
N TYR A 114 -22.77 -21.41 6.22
CA TYR A 114 -22.14 -22.17 7.32
C TYR A 114 -22.56 -23.64 7.36
N ALA A 115 -23.80 -23.96 6.97
CA ALA A 115 -24.26 -25.34 6.86
C ALA A 115 -23.51 -26.08 5.75
N GLU A 116 -23.27 -25.42 4.61
CA GLU A 116 -22.48 -26.00 3.51
C GLU A 116 -20.99 -26.09 3.86
N ALA A 117 -20.43 -25.07 4.51
CA ALA A 117 -19.06 -25.11 5.03
C ALA A 117 -18.87 -26.25 6.05
N SER A 118 -19.88 -26.54 6.87
CA SER A 118 -19.89 -27.70 7.77
C SER A 118 -19.78 -29.02 7.00
N ARG A 119 -20.53 -29.19 5.91
CA ARG A 119 -20.45 -30.39 5.04
C ARG A 119 -19.10 -30.53 4.36
N TRP A 120 -18.56 -29.41 3.87
CA TRP A 120 -17.21 -29.37 3.31
C TRP A 120 -16.14 -29.76 4.34
N ALA A 121 -16.23 -29.22 5.55
CA ALA A 121 -15.31 -29.55 6.63
C ALA A 121 -15.38 -31.04 7.01
N ASN A 122 -16.59 -31.60 7.01
CA ASN A 122 -16.85 -33.03 7.26
C ASN A 122 -16.36 -33.97 6.12
N GLY A 123 -16.06 -33.42 4.94
CA GLY A 123 -15.61 -34.20 3.79
C GLY A 123 -16.76 -34.83 2.99
N ASP A 124 -17.95 -34.23 3.01
CA ASP A 124 -19.12 -34.72 2.28
C ASP A 124 -19.05 -34.41 0.77
N TYR A 125 -18.14 -33.52 0.37
CA TYR A 125 -17.95 -33.10 -1.01
C TYR A 125 -17.24 -34.17 -1.82
N ALA A 126 -17.73 -34.44 -3.04
CA ALA A 126 -17.23 -35.53 -3.87
C ALA A 126 -15.84 -35.23 -4.47
N ALA A 127 -15.61 -33.98 -4.84
CA ALA A 127 -14.31 -33.51 -5.32
C ALA A 127 -13.52 -32.94 -4.14
N THR A 128 -12.21 -33.20 -4.11
CA THR A 128 -11.33 -32.55 -3.15
C THR A 128 -11.21 -31.07 -3.47
N THR A 129 -10.93 -30.76 -4.73
CA THR A 129 -10.71 -29.41 -5.23
C THR A 129 -11.67 -29.12 -6.38
N ALA A 130 -12.47 -28.06 -6.26
CA ALA A 130 -13.43 -27.65 -7.28
C ALA A 130 -13.73 -26.14 -7.22
N ALA A 131 -14.17 -25.60 -8.36
CA ALA A 131 -14.78 -24.28 -8.47
C ALA A 131 -16.08 -24.38 -9.27
N TYR A 132 -17.17 -23.82 -8.78
CA TYR A 132 -18.49 -23.89 -9.42
C TYR A 132 -19.43 -22.78 -8.93
N LEU A 133 -20.59 -22.63 -9.60
CA LEU A 133 -21.65 -21.69 -9.22
C LEU A 133 -22.73 -22.42 -8.42
N GLU A 134 -23.16 -21.84 -7.31
CA GLU A 134 -24.27 -22.31 -6.48
C GLU A 134 -24.84 -21.15 -5.66
N ASP A 135 -26.16 -20.97 -5.70
CA ASP A 135 -26.95 -20.17 -4.74
C ASP A 135 -26.84 -20.77 -3.33
N ILE A 136 -25.70 -20.53 -2.68
CA ILE A 136 -25.24 -21.21 -1.47
C ILE A 136 -25.83 -20.56 -0.23
N ASP A 137 -26.10 -19.25 -0.27
CA ASP A 137 -26.80 -18.52 0.79
C ASP A 137 -28.33 -18.60 0.67
N ARG A 138 -28.84 -18.98 -0.52
CA ARG A 138 -30.25 -19.21 -0.88
C ARG A 138 -31.07 -17.94 -1.00
N ASP A 139 -30.46 -16.92 -1.60
CA ASP A 139 -31.09 -15.65 -1.87
C ASP A 139 -31.62 -15.50 -3.30
N GLY A 140 -31.26 -16.44 -4.19
CA GLY A 140 -31.69 -16.48 -5.59
C GLY A 140 -30.67 -15.94 -6.58
N VAL A 141 -29.48 -15.55 -6.12
CA VAL A 141 -28.28 -15.28 -6.92
C VAL A 141 -27.32 -16.47 -6.77
N ASP A 142 -26.51 -16.76 -7.80
CA ASP A 142 -25.48 -17.80 -7.68
C ASP A 142 -24.16 -17.17 -7.19
N GLU A 143 -23.48 -17.82 -6.25
CA GLU A 143 -22.14 -17.44 -5.79
C GLU A 143 -21.07 -18.32 -6.45
N VAL A 144 -19.84 -17.79 -6.56
CA VAL A 144 -18.69 -18.61 -6.93
C VAL A 144 -18.17 -19.31 -5.67
N VAL A 145 -18.26 -20.63 -5.65
CA VAL A 145 -17.70 -21.48 -4.59
C VAL A 145 -16.37 -22.07 -5.08
N MET A 146 -15.28 -21.80 -4.36
CA MET A 146 -13.98 -22.42 -4.56
C MET A 146 -13.57 -23.18 -3.30
N HIS A 147 -13.17 -24.45 -3.42
CA HIS A 147 -12.69 -25.19 -2.26
C HIS A 147 -11.60 -26.20 -2.61
N ASN A 148 -10.80 -26.57 -1.59
CA ASN A 148 -9.90 -27.71 -1.58
C ASN A 148 -10.06 -28.50 -0.25
N ASP A 149 -9.07 -29.30 0.17
CA ASP A 149 -9.07 -30.02 1.45
C ASP A 149 -8.71 -29.18 2.69
N LYS A 150 -8.39 -27.90 2.55
CA LYS A 150 -7.92 -26.99 3.62
C LYS A 150 -8.70 -25.69 3.74
N LEU A 151 -9.20 -25.16 2.64
CA LEU A 151 -9.82 -23.86 2.47
C LEU A 151 -11.08 -23.97 1.60
N MET A 152 -12.13 -23.24 1.99
CA MET A 152 -13.31 -22.97 1.16
C MET A 152 -13.54 -21.45 1.16
N ALA A 153 -13.64 -20.86 -0.03
CA ALA A 153 -13.96 -19.46 -0.24
C ALA A 153 -15.22 -19.33 -1.09
N VAL A 154 -16.10 -18.41 -0.70
CA VAL A 154 -17.35 -18.12 -1.40
C VAL A 154 -17.33 -16.65 -1.79
N PHE A 155 -17.47 -16.39 -3.10
CA PHE A 155 -17.40 -15.05 -3.67
C PHE A 155 -18.77 -14.59 -4.16
N GLU A 156 -19.07 -13.34 -3.83
CA GLU A 156 -20.23 -12.62 -4.31
C GLU A 156 -19.99 -11.92 -5.64
N SER A 157 -21.05 -11.74 -6.42
CA SER A 157 -20.99 -10.94 -7.66
C SER A 157 -20.71 -9.47 -7.36
N ILE A 158 -21.31 -8.98 -6.27
CA ILE A 158 -21.10 -7.63 -5.75
C ILE A 158 -19.68 -7.54 -5.21
N GLY A 159 -18.85 -6.72 -5.83
CA GLY A 159 -17.45 -6.49 -5.50
C GLY A 159 -16.51 -7.62 -5.90
N GLY A 160 -17.00 -8.71 -6.51
CA GLY A 160 -16.18 -9.89 -6.83
C GLY A 160 -15.40 -10.39 -5.61
N LYS A 161 -15.96 -10.24 -4.41
CA LYS A 161 -15.25 -10.30 -3.13
C LYS A 161 -15.55 -11.59 -2.40
N ALA A 162 -14.57 -12.12 -1.65
CA ALA A 162 -14.74 -13.34 -0.88
C ALA A 162 -15.47 -13.02 0.43
N ASN A 163 -16.80 -13.10 0.40
CA ASN A 163 -17.67 -12.81 1.54
C ASN A 163 -17.43 -13.77 2.69
N TRP A 164 -17.18 -15.04 2.39
CA TRP A 164 -16.87 -16.06 3.38
C TRP A 164 -15.61 -16.81 3.02
N ILE A 165 -14.73 -16.99 4.02
CA ILE A 165 -13.58 -17.88 3.91
C ILE A 165 -13.55 -18.76 5.15
N PHE A 166 -13.61 -20.06 4.91
CA PHE A 166 -13.53 -21.11 5.91
C PHE A 166 -12.22 -21.87 5.76
N ALA A 167 -11.65 -22.27 6.89
CA ALA A 167 -10.43 -23.04 6.93
C ALA A 167 -10.57 -24.23 7.89
N LYS A 168 -9.86 -25.31 7.60
CA LYS A 168 -9.72 -26.44 8.51
C LYS A 168 -8.27 -26.90 8.64
N ASP A 169 -7.93 -27.42 9.80
CA ASP A 169 -6.57 -27.88 10.11
C ASP A 169 -6.48 -29.39 10.29
N ASP A 170 -5.25 -29.91 10.35
CA ASP A 170 -4.99 -31.34 10.53
C ASP A 170 -5.31 -31.85 11.94
N ASN A 171 -5.59 -30.94 12.89
CA ASN A 171 -5.99 -31.25 14.26
C ASN A 171 -7.52 -31.34 14.42
N GLY A 172 -8.29 -31.12 13.36
CA GLY A 172 -9.75 -31.13 13.36
C GLY A 172 -10.39 -29.78 13.72
N GLY A 173 -9.59 -28.71 13.81
CA GLY A 173 -10.07 -27.34 13.91
C GLY A 173 -10.75 -26.90 12.62
N GLN A 174 -11.84 -26.14 12.76
CA GLN A 174 -12.68 -25.66 11.66
C GLN A 174 -13.11 -24.25 12.02
N TYR A 175 -12.85 -23.29 11.13
CA TYR A 175 -12.90 -21.88 11.44
C TYR A 175 -13.59 -21.13 10.30
N SER A 176 -14.42 -20.15 10.64
CA SER A 176 -14.64 -18.99 9.77
C SER A 176 -13.53 -17.99 10.08
N VAL A 177 -12.85 -17.49 9.04
CA VAL A 177 -11.78 -16.48 9.18
C VAL A 177 -12.09 -15.17 8.45
N VAL A 178 -13.12 -15.19 7.59
CA VAL A 178 -13.76 -14.06 6.91
C VAL A 178 -15.27 -14.35 6.86
N GLY A 179 -16.10 -13.31 7.02
CA GLY A 179 -17.57 -13.39 6.92
C GLY A 179 -18.25 -13.23 8.27
N SER A 180 -18.30 -11.99 8.78
CA SER A 180 -19.00 -11.66 10.04
C SER A 180 -20.45 -11.26 9.77
N ASP A 181 -21.36 -12.23 9.72
CA ASP A 181 -22.81 -12.00 9.44
C ASP A 181 -23.62 -11.51 10.66
N MET A 182 -22.92 -10.94 11.66
CA MET A 182 -23.55 -10.39 12.86
C MET A 182 -23.95 -8.94 12.60
N ALA A 183 -25.12 -8.75 11.99
CA ALA A 183 -25.62 -7.44 11.57
C ALA A 183 -25.84 -6.49 12.75
N TYR A 184 -25.79 -5.19 12.49
CA TYR A 184 -26.13 -4.11 13.41
C TYR A 184 -27.28 -3.27 12.84
N TRP A 185 -28.10 -2.71 13.73
CA TRP A 185 -29.33 -1.99 13.37
C TRP A 185 -29.15 -0.83 12.38
N SER A 186 -27.95 -0.23 12.32
CA SER A 186 -27.67 0.90 11.43
C SER A 186 -27.13 0.51 10.04
N GLU A 187 -26.95 -0.78 9.76
CA GLU A 187 -26.15 -1.28 8.64
C GLU A 187 -26.96 -1.61 7.36
N THR A 188 -26.39 -2.40 6.45
CA THR A 188 -26.93 -2.67 5.11
C THR A 188 -27.92 -3.83 5.11
N ASP A 189 -28.77 -3.86 4.08
CA ASP A 189 -29.50 -5.07 3.71
C ASP A 189 -28.64 -5.82 2.68
N GLY A 190 -28.29 -7.07 2.93
CA GLY A 190 -27.57 -7.92 1.97
C GLY A 190 -26.04 -7.75 1.98
N ASP A 191 -25.41 -8.09 0.86
CA ASP A 191 -24.02 -8.57 0.82
C ASP A 191 -22.97 -7.46 0.69
N TYR A 192 -23.30 -6.24 1.12
CA TYR A 192 -22.45 -5.07 1.02
C TYR A 192 -21.50 -4.93 2.21
N ASN A 193 -20.34 -4.29 1.99
CA ASN A 193 -19.52 -3.84 3.11
C ASN A 193 -20.20 -2.73 3.90
N GLU A 194 -20.07 -2.79 5.21
CA GLU A 194 -20.71 -1.85 6.12
C GLU A 194 -19.83 -0.67 6.50
N SER A 195 -20.44 0.50 6.69
CA SER A 195 -19.73 1.71 7.15
C SER A 195 -19.16 1.61 8.58
N SER A 196 -19.63 0.66 9.38
CA SER A 196 -19.09 0.32 10.70
C SER A 196 -17.83 -0.55 10.64
N ASN A 197 -17.53 -1.10 9.45
CA ASN A 197 -16.57 -2.16 9.20
C ASN A 197 -16.84 -3.48 9.95
N ASN A 198 -18.08 -3.73 10.41
CA ASN A 198 -18.42 -4.97 11.11
C ASN A 198 -18.72 -6.13 10.17
N HIS A 199 -19.16 -5.83 8.95
CA HIS A 199 -19.24 -6.74 7.81
C HIS A 199 -18.36 -6.19 6.68
N VAL A 200 -17.16 -6.74 6.54
CA VAL A 200 -16.24 -6.43 5.43
C VAL A 200 -15.68 -7.74 4.91
N ALA A 201 -15.97 -8.04 3.65
CA ALA A 201 -15.46 -9.22 2.96
C ALA A 201 -13.95 -9.13 2.69
N ALA A 202 -13.35 -10.21 2.23
CA ALA A 202 -11.98 -10.19 1.73
C ALA A 202 -11.94 -9.81 0.24
N LEU A 203 -10.82 -9.21 -0.20
CA LEU A 203 -10.57 -8.81 -1.59
C LEU A 203 -11.56 -7.78 -2.12
N SER A 204 -11.81 -6.73 -1.34
CA SER A 204 -12.75 -5.66 -1.67
C SER A 204 -12.03 -4.39 -2.14
N GLU A 205 -12.14 -4.03 -3.42
CA GLU A 205 -11.37 -2.94 -4.04
C GLU A 205 -11.90 -1.55 -3.64
N SER A 206 -11.21 -0.86 -2.73
CA SER A 206 -11.60 0.46 -2.20
C SER A 206 -11.21 1.64 -3.10
N SER A 207 -10.27 1.44 -4.03
CA SER A 207 -9.91 2.37 -5.10
C SER A 207 -9.47 1.53 -6.31
N PRO A 208 -10.13 1.65 -7.49
CA PRO A 208 -11.10 2.67 -7.94
C PRO A 208 -12.53 2.60 -7.33
N ASN A 209 -12.71 1.92 -6.20
CA ASN A 209 -13.95 1.79 -5.43
C ASN A 209 -15.02 0.98 -6.15
N LEU A 210 -14.72 -0.31 -6.33
CA LEU A 210 -15.59 -1.29 -7.00
C LEU A 210 -16.28 -2.22 -6.00
N GLN A 211 -16.19 -1.92 -4.69
CA GLN A 211 -16.65 -2.77 -3.57
C GLN A 211 -18.13 -3.18 -3.64
N HIS A 212 -18.93 -2.45 -4.43
CA HIS A 212 -20.38 -2.60 -4.53
C HIS A 212 -20.86 -2.82 -5.97
N ASP A 213 -19.93 -2.99 -6.92
CA ASP A 213 -20.24 -3.19 -8.33
C ASP A 213 -20.38 -4.67 -8.67
N ILE A 214 -21.26 -5.00 -9.61
CA ILE A 214 -21.34 -6.36 -10.15
C ILE A 214 -20.11 -6.62 -11.03
N TYR A 215 -19.35 -7.66 -10.67
CA TYR A 215 -18.26 -8.24 -11.46
C TYR A 215 -18.79 -9.32 -12.40
N GLU A 216 -18.21 -9.39 -13.59
CA GLU A 216 -18.32 -10.58 -14.43
C GLU A 216 -17.34 -11.64 -13.91
N TRP A 217 -17.72 -12.92 -13.94
CA TRP A 217 -16.83 -14.02 -13.58
C TRP A 217 -16.69 -15.04 -14.70
N ASN A 218 -15.52 -15.67 -14.76
CA ASN A 218 -15.18 -16.68 -15.72
C ASN A 218 -14.45 -17.84 -15.03
N LEU A 219 -15.07 -19.02 -15.03
CA LEU A 219 -14.52 -20.24 -14.44
C LEU A 219 -13.47 -20.83 -15.40
N LEU A 220 -12.20 -20.44 -15.24
CA LEU A 220 -11.09 -20.85 -16.09
C LEU A 220 -10.74 -22.34 -15.93
N GLN A 221 -10.71 -22.82 -14.68
CA GLN A 221 -10.48 -24.23 -14.36
C GLN A 221 -11.34 -24.65 -13.16
N THR A 222 -12.24 -25.62 -13.35
CA THR A 222 -13.25 -25.99 -12.35
C THR A 222 -12.97 -27.28 -11.58
N SER A 223 -11.98 -28.06 -12.01
CA SER A 223 -11.61 -29.33 -11.38
C SER A 223 -10.17 -29.70 -11.67
N GLY A 224 -9.59 -30.58 -10.85
CA GLY A 224 -8.20 -31.02 -10.94
C GLY A 224 -7.51 -30.82 -9.60
N ASP A 225 -6.18 -30.81 -9.62
CA ASP A 225 -5.40 -30.48 -8.42
C ASP A 225 -5.37 -28.97 -8.16
N GLU A 226 -5.78 -28.15 -9.12
CA GLU A 226 -5.90 -26.69 -9.05
C GLU A 226 -7.21 -26.26 -9.71
N VAL A 227 -7.80 -25.17 -9.22
CA VAL A 227 -8.94 -24.48 -9.82
C VAL A 227 -8.68 -22.99 -9.89
N GLU A 228 -9.29 -22.34 -10.87
CA GLU A 228 -9.00 -20.97 -11.24
C GLU A 228 -10.28 -20.25 -11.68
N VAL A 229 -10.49 -19.06 -11.13
CA VAL A 229 -11.61 -18.18 -11.47
C VAL A 229 -11.11 -16.76 -11.68
N GLU A 230 -11.54 -16.16 -12.78
CA GLU A 230 -11.29 -14.77 -13.11
C GLU A 230 -12.53 -13.92 -12.79
N PHE A 231 -12.32 -12.78 -12.14
CA PHE A 231 -13.32 -11.76 -11.88
C PHE A 231 -12.89 -10.47 -12.59
N THR A 232 -13.78 -9.89 -13.38
CA THR A 232 -13.50 -8.67 -14.17
C THR A 232 -14.53 -7.59 -13.93
N LYS A 233 -14.06 -6.37 -13.67
CA LYS A 233 -14.87 -5.15 -13.66
C LYS A 233 -14.08 -3.97 -14.19
N ASN A 234 -14.60 -3.32 -15.23
CA ASN A 234 -13.92 -2.23 -15.92
C ASN A 234 -12.52 -2.68 -16.37
N ASP A 235 -11.47 -2.01 -15.92
CA ASP A 235 -10.07 -2.35 -16.16
C ASP A 235 -9.49 -3.32 -15.12
N VAL A 236 -10.16 -3.54 -13.98
CA VAL A 236 -9.66 -4.40 -12.91
C VAL A 236 -10.01 -5.86 -13.18
N THR A 237 -8.98 -6.68 -13.29
CA THR A 237 -9.05 -8.14 -13.37
C THR A 237 -8.42 -8.76 -12.13
N LYS A 238 -9.08 -9.76 -11.55
CA LYS A 238 -8.63 -10.53 -10.40
C LYS A 238 -8.74 -12.02 -10.70
N ILE A 239 -7.63 -12.73 -10.71
CA ILE A 239 -7.59 -14.18 -10.91
C ILE A 239 -7.28 -14.84 -9.59
N CYS A 240 -8.20 -15.69 -9.12
CA CYS A 240 -8.06 -16.47 -7.91
C CYS A 240 -7.74 -17.92 -8.27
N LYS A 241 -6.63 -18.45 -7.78
CA LYS A 241 -6.19 -19.84 -7.94
C LYS A 241 -6.19 -20.56 -6.59
N LEU A 242 -6.71 -21.78 -6.56
CA LEU A 242 -6.71 -22.65 -5.38
C LEU A 242 -6.20 -24.04 -5.73
N GLN A 243 -5.07 -24.41 -5.13
CA GLN A 243 -4.47 -25.73 -5.31
C GLN A 243 -4.76 -26.66 -4.12
N THR A 244 -4.92 -27.95 -4.39
CA THR A 244 -5.06 -29.01 -3.39
C THR A 244 -3.93 -28.95 -2.35
N GLY A 245 -4.28 -29.01 -1.07
CA GLY A 245 -3.37 -28.94 0.06
C GLY A 245 -2.97 -27.53 0.51
N ASN A 246 -3.27 -26.49 -0.27
CA ASN A 246 -2.92 -25.11 0.11
C ASN A 246 -3.93 -24.51 1.09
N SER A 247 -3.42 -23.81 2.11
CA SER A 247 -4.22 -22.99 3.04
C SER A 247 -4.30 -21.53 2.58
N TYR A 248 -4.18 -21.28 1.28
CA TYR A 248 -4.22 -19.93 0.71
C TYR A 248 -4.77 -19.95 -0.71
N LEU A 249 -5.38 -18.84 -1.10
CA LEU A 249 -5.64 -18.51 -2.50
C LEU A 249 -4.44 -17.74 -3.05
N GLU A 250 -3.97 -18.09 -4.23
CA GLU A 250 -3.11 -17.21 -5.02
C GLU A 250 -3.99 -16.24 -5.79
N VAL A 251 -3.73 -14.95 -5.63
CA VAL A 251 -4.55 -13.88 -6.21
C VAL A 251 -3.64 -12.99 -7.04
N GLU A 252 -3.94 -12.91 -8.33
CA GLU A 252 -3.28 -12.04 -9.30
C GLU A 252 -4.22 -10.90 -9.68
N TYR A 253 -3.75 -9.67 -9.51
CA TYR A 253 -4.45 -8.46 -9.92
C TYR A 253 -3.78 -7.86 -11.15
N ALA A 254 -4.61 -7.35 -12.07
CA ALA A 254 -4.19 -6.56 -13.22
C ALA A 254 -5.19 -5.40 -13.48
N GLY A 255 -4.70 -4.23 -13.91
CA GLY A 255 -5.49 -3.04 -14.22
C GLY A 255 -4.66 -1.82 -14.64
N SER A 256 -5.24 -0.61 -14.64
CA SER A 256 -4.59 0.64 -15.11
C SER A 256 -3.62 1.29 -14.17
N GLY A 257 -3.93 1.20 -12.89
CA GLY A 257 -3.32 2.04 -11.89
C GLY A 257 -3.20 1.32 -10.58
N ASP A 258 -2.87 2.07 -9.55
CA ASP A 258 -2.86 1.51 -8.21
C ASP A 258 -4.23 0.96 -7.85
N THR A 259 -4.26 -0.28 -7.38
CA THR A 259 -5.47 -0.87 -6.81
C THR A 259 -5.31 -0.96 -5.30
N TYR A 260 -6.31 -0.47 -4.57
CA TYR A 260 -6.37 -0.57 -3.12
C TYR A 260 -7.39 -1.63 -2.75
N VAL A 261 -7.00 -2.59 -1.92
CA VAL A 261 -7.81 -3.77 -1.63
C VAL A 261 -7.96 -3.95 -0.12
N LYS A 262 -9.18 -3.84 0.38
CA LYS A 262 -9.55 -4.09 1.78
C LYS A 262 -9.92 -5.55 2.01
N SER A 263 -9.55 -6.06 3.17
CA SER A 263 -10.09 -7.32 3.68
C SER A 263 -10.40 -7.22 5.17
N GLY A 264 -11.57 -7.73 5.56
CA GLY A 264 -11.97 -7.91 6.95
C GLY A 264 -11.63 -9.32 7.46
N TRP A 265 -10.96 -9.38 8.61
CA TRP A 265 -10.55 -10.62 9.26
C TRP A 265 -11.37 -10.89 10.51
N SER A 266 -11.90 -12.10 10.61
CA SER A 266 -12.64 -12.64 11.77
C SER A 266 -12.08 -14.02 12.16
N PRO A 267 -10.77 -14.14 12.47
CA PRO A 267 -10.14 -15.45 12.68
C PRO A 267 -10.79 -16.19 13.86
N ASP A 268 -11.46 -17.30 13.54
CA ASP A 268 -12.31 -18.06 14.47
C ASP A 268 -13.48 -17.22 15.00
N LEU A 269 -14.37 -16.84 14.09
CA LEU A 269 -15.55 -16.01 14.41
C LEU A 269 -16.38 -16.60 15.57
N LEU A 270 -16.42 -17.92 15.73
CA LEU A 270 -17.10 -18.56 16.85
C LEU A 270 -16.48 -18.15 18.19
N ASP A 271 -15.15 -18.20 18.34
CA ASP A 271 -14.47 -17.70 19.53
C ASP A 271 -14.67 -16.18 19.71
N LEU A 272 -14.63 -15.41 18.62
CA LEU A 272 -14.83 -13.95 18.66
C LEU A 272 -16.23 -13.56 19.17
N ILE A 273 -17.28 -14.32 18.84
CA ILE A 273 -18.64 -14.08 19.38
C ILE A 273 -18.66 -14.23 20.91
N TRP A 274 -17.90 -15.18 21.45
CA TRP A 274 -17.87 -15.48 22.88
C TRP A 274 -16.91 -14.61 23.67
N SER A 275 -15.77 -14.28 23.08
CA SER A 275 -14.61 -13.69 23.76
C SER A 275 -14.26 -12.29 23.22
N GLY A 276 -15.01 -11.79 22.24
CA GLY A 276 -14.68 -10.57 21.51
C GLY A 276 -13.29 -10.68 20.88
N LYS A 277 -12.55 -9.56 20.86
CA LYS A 277 -11.21 -9.49 20.30
C LYS A 277 -10.09 -9.85 21.30
N GLU A 278 -10.41 -10.42 22.47
CA GLU A 278 -9.42 -10.74 23.53
C GLU A 278 -8.30 -11.66 23.02
N ASN A 279 -8.66 -12.61 22.15
CA ASN A 279 -7.73 -13.60 21.62
C ASN A 279 -7.07 -13.19 20.29
N VAL A 280 -7.41 -12.03 19.72
CA VAL A 280 -6.94 -11.63 18.39
C VAL A 280 -5.55 -10.99 18.46
N GLN A 281 -4.61 -11.55 17.71
CA GLN A 281 -3.23 -11.09 17.58
C GLN A 281 -2.98 -10.50 16.18
N ARG A 282 -2.12 -9.48 16.11
CA ARG A 282 -1.62 -8.94 14.84
C ARG A 282 -0.55 -9.86 14.28
N MET A 283 -0.66 -10.27 13.02
CA MET A 283 0.43 -10.88 12.25
C MET A 283 1.09 -9.81 11.38
N TRP A 284 2.42 -9.73 11.42
CA TRP A 284 3.21 -8.73 10.68
C TRP A 284 4.62 -9.25 10.35
N GLY A 285 4.89 -9.45 9.06
CA GLY A 285 6.17 -9.91 8.54
C GLY A 285 7.24 -8.81 8.50
N ASP A 286 8.50 -9.22 8.31
CA ASP A 286 9.58 -8.26 8.08
C ASP A 286 9.29 -7.39 6.87
N PHE A 287 9.51 -6.08 7.01
CA PHE A 287 9.22 -5.07 5.97
C PHE A 287 7.78 -5.06 5.46
N GLY A 288 6.82 -5.63 6.22
CA GLY A 288 5.43 -5.74 5.78
C GLY A 288 5.18 -6.84 4.77
N SER A 289 6.07 -7.84 4.68
CA SER A 289 5.95 -9.01 3.78
C SER A 289 4.67 -9.84 3.98
N TYR A 290 3.97 -9.68 5.11
CA TYR A 290 2.58 -10.08 5.29
C TYR A 290 1.92 -9.23 6.38
N CYS A 291 0.60 -9.11 6.30
CA CYS A 291 -0.24 -8.43 7.28
C CYS A 291 -1.55 -9.21 7.49
N GLY A 292 -1.92 -9.45 8.75
CA GLY A 292 -3.15 -10.18 9.04
C GLY A 292 -3.47 -10.31 10.52
N ARG A 293 -4.32 -11.28 10.86
CA ARG A 293 -4.82 -11.54 12.21
C ARG A 293 -4.85 -13.02 12.51
N ARG A 294 -4.49 -13.36 13.74
CA ARG A 294 -4.47 -14.73 14.27
C ARG A 294 -5.26 -14.81 15.57
N ASN A 295 -6.04 -15.85 15.75
CA ASN A 295 -6.62 -16.19 17.04
C ASN A 295 -5.59 -16.95 17.88
N SER A 296 -5.25 -16.42 19.06
CA SER A 296 -4.24 -16.97 19.95
C SER A 296 -4.60 -18.32 20.57
N THR A 297 -5.89 -18.63 20.72
CA THR A 297 -6.36 -19.86 21.36
C THR A 297 -6.48 -21.00 20.37
N SER A 298 -7.02 -20.74 19.17
CA SER A 298 -7.25 -21.77 18.15
C SER A 298 -6.17 -21.85 17.08
N GLY A 299 -5.38 -20.79 16.89
CA GLY A 299 -4.39 -20.69 15.81
C GLY A 299 -4.98 -20.35 14.44
N ALA A 300 -6.30 -20.16 14.34
CA ALA A 300 -6.96 -19.70 13.12
C ALA A 300 -6.36 -18.36 12.68
N THR A 301 -5.98 -18.24 11.42
CA THR A 301 -5.25 -17.09 10.89
C THR A 301 -5.79 -16.72 9.52
N ALA A 302 -6.01 -15.43 9.30
CA ALA A 302 -6.21 -14.84 7.98
C ALA A 302 -5.18 -13.74 7.76
N ALA A 303 -4.56 -13.71 6.58
CA ALA A 303 -3.54 -12.72 6.26
C ALA A 303 -3.39 -12.52 4.76
N TYR A 304 -3.03 -11.30 4.37
CA TYR A 304 -2.34 -11.09 3.11
C TYR A 304 -0.87 -11.44 3.28
N VAL A 305 -0.37 -12.33 2.43
CA VAL A 305 1.05 -12.54 2.22
C VAL A 305 1.43 -11.80 0.95
N LEU A 306 2.31 -10.81 1.11
CA LEU A 306 2.68 -9.86 0.06
C LEU A 306 4.04 -10.19 -0.55
N GLY A 307 4.99 -10.70 0.26
CA GLY A 307 6.30 -11.14 -0.22
C GLY A 307 6.96 -10.10 -1.13
N ASN A 308 7.41 -10.56 -2.30
CA ASN A 308 7.85 -9.69 -3.39
C ASN A 308 6.78 -9.51 -4.48
N GLY A 309 5.53 -9.89 -4.26
CA GLY A 309 4.48 -9.89 -5.28
C GLY A 309 3.97 -8.50 -5.70
N GLY A 310 4.67 -7.40 -5.42
CA GLY A 310 4.31 -6.06 -5.93
C GLY A 310 3.24 -5.29 -5.14
N ALA A 311 2.66 -5.88 -4.09
CA ALA A 311 1.75 -5.18 -3.18
C ALA A 311 2.41 -4.82 -1.84
N GLN A 312 1.92 -3.75 -1.22
CA GLN A 312 2.35 -3.30 0.11
C GLN A 312 1.15 -2.98 0.99
N HIS A 313 1.32 -3.07 2.30
CA HIS A 313 0.29 -2.64 3.24
C HIS A 313 0.07 -1.12 3.15
N ASN A 314 -1.20 -0.69 3.07
CA ASN A 314 -1.61 0.71 3.04
C ASN A 314 -2.17 1.18 4.38
N SER A 315 -3.21 0.53 4.90
CA SER A 315 -3.91 0.99 6.11
C SER A 315 -4.54 -0.15 6.91
N THR A 316 -4.99 0.14 8.13
CA THR A 316 -5.72 -0.81 8.98
C THR A 316 -7.06 -0.21 9.40
N PHE A 317 -8.07 -1.05 9.56
CA PHE A 317 -9.37 -0.64 10.12
C PHE A 317 -9.86 -1.67 11.15
N GLU A 318 -10.92 -1.34 11.88
CA GLU A 318 -11.57 -2.27 12.79
C GLU A 318 -13.07 -2.04 12.88
N GLY A 319 -13.80 -3.14 13.10
CA GLY A 319 -15.18 -3.19 13.55
C GLY A 319 -15.28 -3.86 14.92
N THR A 320 -16.47 -4.32 15.29
CA THR A 320 -16.72 -4.97 16.58
C THR A 320 -16.06 -6.34 16.64
N LEU A 321 -16.36 -7.19 15.64
CA LEU A 321 -15.81 -8.55 15.52
C LEU A 321 -14.79 -8.68 14.39
N VAL A 322 -14.61 -7.63 13.59
CA VAL A 322 -13.70 -7.63 12.44
C VAL A 322 -12.49 -6.76 12.73
N MET A 323 -11.32 -7.24 12.33
CA MET A 323 -10.10 -6.46 12.23
C MET A 323 -9.68 -6.44 10.77
N GLY A 324 -9.28 -5.31 10.22
CA GLY A 324 -9.07 -5.17 8.79
C GLY A 324 -7.71 -4.66 8.39
N ASP A 325 -7.32 -5.00 7.18
CA ASP A 325 -6.15 -4.49 6.47
C ASP A 325 -6.55 -4.02 5.08
N GLU A 326 -5.91 -2.95 4.63
CA GLU A 326 -5.93 -2.50 3.24
C GLU A 326 -4.52 -2.58 2.70
N ILE A 327 -4.39 -3.14 1.50
CA ILE A 327 -3.14 -3.18 0.74
C ILE A 327 -3.28 -2.30 -0.49
N LYS A 328 -2.14 -1.97 -1.08
CA LYS A 328 -2.02 -1.23 -2.32
C LYS A 328 -0.98 -1.93 -3.20
N GLY A 329 -1.33 -2.24 -4.43
CA GLY A 329 -0.38 -2.63 -5.47
C GLY A 329 -0.47 -1.68 -6.66
N GLY A 330 0.53 -1.74 -7.55
CA GLY A 330 0.51 -1.01 -8.83
C GLY A 330 -0.52 -1.57 -9.80
N ALA A 331 -0.29 -1.37 -11.11
CA ALA A 331 -1.21 -1.86 -12.13
C ALA A 331 -1.22 -3.39 -12.26
N SER A 332 -0.20 -4.09 -11.77
CA SER A 332 -0.24 -5.54 -11.61
C SER A 332 0.49 -5.94 -10.32
N PHE A 333 -0.03 -6.94 -9.62
CA PHE A 333 0.59 -7.50 -8.43
C PHE A 333 -0.03 -8.87 -8.10
N LYS A 334 0.72 -9.66 -7.33
CA LYS A 334 0.34 -10.97 -6.80
C LYS A 334 0.33 -10.94 -5.28
N LEU A 335 -0.56 -11.70 -4.68
CA LEU A 335 -0.56 -11.99 -3.25
C LEU A 335 -1.02 -13.41 -2.97
N PHE A 336 -0.71 -13.91 -1.77
CA PHE A 336 -1.46 -15.04 -1.22
C PHE A 336 -2.43 -14.55 -0.15
N LEU A 337 -3.70 -14.91 -0.30
CA LEU A 337 -4.70 -14.73 0.75
C LEU A 337 -4.72 -15.99 1.61
N TYR A 338 -3.98 -15.96 2.71
CA TYR A 338 -3.88 -17.08 3.64
C TYR A 338 -5.12 -17.19 4.52
N ALA A 339 -5.63 -18.42 4.67
CA ALA A 339 -6.68 -18.79 5.60
C ALA A 339 -6.41 -20.21 6.14
N GLY A 340 -5.99 -20.31 7.39
CA GLY A 340 -5.55 -21.59 7.94
C GLY A 340 -5.07 -21.53 9.38
N TYR A 341 -4.60 -22.67 9.88
CA TYR A 341 -3.91 -22.74 11.17
C TYR A 341 -2.49 -22.21 11.06
N THR A 342 -2.00 -21.48 12.06
CA THR A 342 -0.57 -21.20 12.23
C THR A 342 -0.12 -21.54 13.64
N SER A 343 1.14 -21.93 13.76
CA SER A 343 1.84 -22.10 15.02
C SER A 343 1.83 -20.81 15.87
N ALA A 344 2.17 -20.92 17.15
CA ALA A 344 2.28 -19.75 18.00
C ALA A 344 3.43 -18.85 17.51
N PRO A 345 3.28 -17.52 17.55
CA PRO A 345 4.34 -16.61 17.13
C PRO A 345 5.67 -16.87 17.85
N TYR A 346 6.78 -16.82 17.10
CA TYR A 346 8.11 -17.19 17.64
C TYR A 346 8.93 -15.99 18.12
N ASP A 347 8.52 -14.77 17.77
CA ASP A 347 9.26 -13.55 18.00
C ASP A 347 8.84 -12.82 19.30
N GLU A 348 9.63 -11.85 19.74
CA GLU A 348 9.38 -11.15 21.00
C GLU A 348 8.14 -10.22 20.96
N TYR A 349 7.69 -9.83 19.77
CA TYR A 349 6.51 -9.00 19.57
C TYR A 349 5.22 -9.81 19.39
N ASN A 350 5.32 -11.15 19.38
CA ASN A 350 4.23 -12.09 19.16
C ASN A 350 3.43 -11.83 17.87
N ASN A 351 4.13 -11.49 16.78
CA ASN A 351 3.50 -11.13 15.52
C ASN A 351 4.06 -11.86 14.27
N LYS A 352 5.06 -12.73 14.42
CA LYS A 352 5.62 -13.53 13.33
C LYS A 352 5.43 -15.02 13.51
N VAL A 353 5.06 -15.70 12.43
CA VAL A 353 4.84 -17.14 12.37
C VAL A 353 5.57 -17.74 11.18
N GLU A 354 6.14 -18.94 11.37
CA GLU A 354 7.01 -19.59 10.38
C GLU A 354 6.26 -19.90 9.08
N GLU A 355 4.97 -20.22 9.17
CA GLU A 355 4.11 -20.52 8.03
C GLU A 355 3.99 -19.34 7.06
N LEU A 356 3.76 -18.12 7.57
CA LEU A 356 3.63 -16.92 6.74
C LEU A 356 4.98 -16.41 6.23
N ASP A 357 6.05 -16.54 7.02
CA ASP A 357 7.42 -16.21 6.58
C ASP A 357 7.85 -17.07 5.37
N ASN A 358 7.54 -18.37 5.43
CA ASN A 358 7.85 -19.30 4.34
C ASN A 358 7.06 -18.96 3.07
N LEU A 359 5.76 -18.65 3.21
CA LEU A 359 4.93 -18.23 2.08
C LEU A 359 5.42 -16.92 1.47
N ALA A 360 5.79 -15.94 2.29
CA ALA A 360 6.32 -14.67 1.81
C ALA A 360 7.63 -14.84 1.03
N THR A 361 8.42 -15.86 1.35
CA THR A 361 9.69 -16.14 0.67
C THR A 361 9.50 -16.76 -0.71
N ILE A 362 8.41 -17.51 -0.93
CA ILE A 362 8.13 -18.15 -2.23
C ILE A 362 7.24 -17.29 -3.15
N LEU A 363 6.64 -16.23 -2.60
CA LEU A 363 5.87 -15.26 -3.38
C LEU A 363 6.85 -14.30 -4.08
N GLU A 364 7.24 -14.70 -5.29
CA GLU A 364 8.05 -13.92 -6.20
C GLU A 364 7.15 -13.14 -7.18
N ASP A 365 7.68 -12.05 -7.71
CA ASP A 365 7.07 -11.36 -8.84
C ASP A 365 7.53 -12.04 -10.13
N ASP A 366 6.61 -12.75 -10.77
CA ASP A 366 6.78 -13.47 -12.03
C ASP A 366 5.84 -12.93 -13.13
N ILE A 367 5.22 -11.77 -12.91
CA ILE A 367 4.28 -11.16 -13.85
C ILE A 367 5.08 -10.32 -14.87
N PRO A 368 4.97 -10.58 -16.17
CA PRO A 368 5.61 -9.74 -17.18
C PRO A 368 4.99 -8.34 -17.25
N PRO A 369 5.81 -7.30 -17.54
CA PRO A 369 5.26 -5.98 -17.82
C PRO A 369 4.48 -6.00 -19.13
N THR A 370 3.32 -5.34 -19.14
CA THR A 370 2.50 -5.12 -20.34
C THR A 370 2.46 -3.63 -20.68
N VAL A 371 2.13 -3.30 -21.94
CA VAL A 371 1.87 -1.91 -22.34
C VAL A 371 0.39 -1.63 -22.16
N TRP A 372 0.09 -0.53 -21.49
CA TRP A 372 -1.25 -0.09 -21.20
C TRP A 372 -2.14 0.02 -22.45
N GLN A 373 -3.35 -0.56 -22.38
CA GLN A 373 -4.32 -0.64 -23.48
C GLN A 373 -3.76 -1.19 -24.81
N GLU A 374 -2.59 -1.83 -24.77
CA GLU A 374 -1.86 -2.32 -25.95
C GLU A 374 -1.62 -1.21 -26.99
N GLN A 375 -1.38 0.03 -26.51
CA GLN A 375 -1.28 1.22 -27.36
C GLN A 375 -0.06 2.10 -27.04
N ALA A 376 0.48 2.73 -28.08
CA ALA A 376 1.46 3.80 -27.99
C ALA A 376 0.80 5.13 -28.40
N ALA A 377 0.82 6.12 -27.52
CA ALA A 377 0.24 7.43 -27.77
C ALA A 377 1.15 8.27 -28.68
N TRP A 378 0.59 8.85 -29.74
CA TRP A 378 1.31 9.81 -30.58
C TRP A 378 1.28 11.22 -29.97
N VAL A 379 2.38 11.57 -29.29
CA VAL A 379 2.46 12.74 -28.40
C VAL A 379 3.25 13.93 -28.97
N GLY A 380 3.85 13.79 -30.14
CA GLY A 380 4.60 14.86 -30.80
C GLY A 380 5.01 14.48 -32.22
N GLN A 381 5.50 15.43 -33.03
CA GLN A 381 5.78 15.21 -34.46
C GLN A 381 6.63 13.96 -34.74
N ASN A 382 7.60 13.67 -33.89
CA ASN A 382 8.45 12.49 -33.94
C ASN A 382 8.45 11.73 -32.60
N LYS A 383 7.41 11.85 -31.78
CA LYS A 383 7.39 11.29 -30.42
C LYS A 383 6.20 10.35 -30.19
N LEU A 384 6.51 9.18 -29.64
CA LEU A 384 5.54 8.21 -29.15
C LEU A 384 5.75 8.02 -27.64
N GLN A 385 4.67 7.81 -26.89
CA GLN A 385 4.73 7.48 -25.47
C GLN A 385 4.11 6.10 -25.24
N LEU A 386 4.85 5.26 -24.52
CA LEU A 386 4.40 3.96 -24.02
C LEU A 386 4.24 4.09 -22.50
N THR A 387 3.17 3.56 -21.93
CA THR A 387 3.02 3.42 -20.47
C THR A 387 2.89 1.95 -20.15
N PHE A 388 3.68 1.47 -19.20
CA PHE A 388 3.71 0.06 -18.80
C PHE A 388 2.89 -0.17 -17.53
N SER A 389 2.41 -1.41 -17.36
CA SER A 389 1.65 -1.86 -16.18
C SER A 389 2.44 -1.75 -14.87
N GLU A 390 3.76 -1.63 -14.94
CA GLU A 390 4.63 -1.66 -13.78
C GLU A 390 5.96 -0.96 -14.05
N ALA A 391 6.81 -0.93 -13.01
CA ALA A 391 8.14 -0.36 -13.12
C ALA A 391 9.05 -1.23 -14.00
N ILE A 392 9.65 -0.62 -15.00
CA ILE A 392 10.52 -1.29 -15.98
C ILE A 392 11.99 -0.99 -15.73
N ASN A 393 12.84 -1.97 -16.02
CA ASN A 393 14.27 -1.84 -15.89
C ASN A 393 14.80 -0.72 -16.80
N VAL A 394 15.46 0.27 -16.20
CA VAL A 394 16.01 1.43 -16.93
C VAL A 394 16.89 1.01 -18.10
N ALA A 395 17.76 0.01 -17.93
CA ALA A 395 18.67 -0.42 -19.00
C ALA A 395 17.95 -1.14 -20.15
N ALA A 396 16.81 -1.77 -19.88
CA ALA A 396 15.97 -2.36 -20.91
C ALA A 396 15.11 -1.29 -21.62
N ALA A 397 14.54 -0.36 -20.86
CA ALA A 397 13.65 0.69 -21.34
C ALA A 397 14.37 1.78 -22.15
N GLU A 398 15.61 2.12 -21.79
CA GLU A 398 16.39 3.16 -22.47
C GLU A 398 17.33 2.60 -23.55
N ASN A 399 17.09 1.38 -24.00
CA ASN A 399 17.81 0.77 -25.12
C ASN A 399 16.98 0.87 -26.40
N GLU A 400 17.36 1.74 -27.33
CA GLU A 400 16.59 1.99 -28.55
C GLU A 400 16.45 0.75 -29.43
N ALA A 401 17.40 -0.19 -29.35
CA ALA A 401 17.34 -1.44 -30.08
C ALA A 401 16.17 -2.32 -29.63
N ASN A 402 15.58 -2.07 -28.45
CA ASN A 402 14.42 -2.79 -27.94
C ASN A 402 13.10 -2.36 -28.56
N TYR A 403 13.09 -1.34 -29.43
CA TYR A 403 11.91 -0.80 -30.07
C TYR A 403 12.03 -0.80 -31.60
N GLN A 404 11.06 -1.40 -32.29
CA GLN A 404 11.00 -1.38 -33.74
C GLN A 404 9.70 -0.72 -34.21
N LEU A 405 9.84 0.29 -35.05
CA LEU A 405 8.70 0.99 -35.66
C LEU A 405 8.32 0.26 -36.96
N GLN A 406 7.12 -0.32 -37.00
CA GLN A 406 6.62 -1.10 -38.13
C GLN A 406 5.26 -0.57 -38.61
N GLY A 407 4.82 -0.96 -39.81
CA GLY A 407 3.50 -0.58 -40.33
C GLY A 407 3.37 0.87 -40.81
N PHE A 408 4.33 1.75 -40.52
CA PHE A 408 4.35 3.13 -41.02
C PHE A 408 4.55 3.21 -42.55
N SER A 409 3.99 4.25 -43.15
CA SER A 409 4.18 4.61 -44.56
C SER A 409 5.61 5.11 -44.84
N GLY A 410 6.24 5.74 -43.84
CA GLY A 410 7.64 6.13 -43.83
C GLY A 410 8.59 5.07 -43.25
N SER A 411 9.90 5.31 -43.35
CA SER A 411 10.92 4.48 -42.71
C SER A 411 11.47 5.19 -41.49
N TYR A 412 11.06 4.74 -40.31
CA TYR A 412 11.43 5.35 -39.03
C TYR A 412 12.29 4.40 -38.19
N THR A 413 13.18 4.97 -37.39
CA THR A 413 13.92 4.25 -36.34
C THR A 413 13.86 5.04 -35.05
N VAL A 414 13.88 4.35 -33.91
CA VAL A 414 14.02 5.01 -32.61
C VAL A 414 15.45 5.56 -32.51
N ALA A 415 15.56 6.86 -32.26
CA ALA A 415 16.81 7.58 -32.10
C ALA A 415 17.17 7.79 -30.62
N GLU A 416 16.17 7.81 -29.74
CA GLU A 416 16.31 7.95 -28.30
C GLU A 416 15.08 7.32 -27.61
N ALA A 417 15.30 6.66 -26.48
CA ALA A 417 14.24 6.16 -25.60
C ALA A 417 14.56 6.62 -24.17
N VAL A 418 13.61 7.30 -23.52
CA VAL A 418 13.79 7.84 -22.16
C VAL A 418 12.71 7.29 -21.25
N LEU A 419 13.13 6.70 -20.13
CA LEU A 419 12.22 6.22 -19.10
C LEU A 419 11.90 7.36 -18.12
N THR A 420 10.61 7.53 -17.82
CA THR A 420 10.08 8.47 -16.83
C THR A 420 9.02 7.78 -15.97
N HIS A 421 8.80 8.26 -14.75
CA HIS A 421 7.86 7.69 -13.79
C HIS A 421 8.11 6.20 -13.48
N ASN A 422 9.33 5.71 -13.72
CA ASN A 422 9.73 4.30 -13.74
C ASN A 422 8.91 3.38 -14.67
N ARG A 423 7.93 3.89 -15.43
CA ARG A 423 6.99 3.07 -16.24
C ARG A 423 6.54 3.70 -17.55
N ARG A 424 6.94 4.94 -17.87
CA ARG A 424 6.59 5.62 -19.12
C ARG A 424 7.83 5.78 -19.99
N VAL A 425 7.81 5.26 -21.20
CA VAL A 425 8.90 5.42 -22.15
C VAL A 425 8.50 6.38 -23.25
N VAL A 426 9.26 7.47 -23.40
CA VAL A 426 9.13 8.39 -24.52
C VAL A 426 10.13 7.99 -25.59
N LEU A 427 9.61 7.58 -26.75
CA LEU A 427 10.41 7.24 -27.93
C LEU A 427 10.50 8.46 -28.84
N THR A 428 11.71 8.85 -29.21
CA THR A 428 11.97 9.87 -30.23
C THR A 428 12.42 9.20 -31.52
N ALA A 429 11.64 9.36 -32.59
CA ALA A 429 12.00 8.87 -33.91
C ALA A 429 13.03 9.78 -34.60
N ASN A 430 13.79 9.18 -35.52
CA ASN A 430 14.85 9.87 -36.28
C ASN A 430 14.33 10.98 -37.23
N ASN A 431 13.04 11.01 -37.54
CA ASN A 431 12.37 12.00 -38.38
C ASN A 431 10.92 12.16 -37.93
N ASP A 432 10.29 13.27 -38.35
CA ASP A 432 8.86 13.49 -38.12
C ASP A 432 8.00 12.44 -38.84
N PHE A 433 7.01 11.93 -38.13
CA PHE A 433 5.98 11.08 -38.68
C PHE A 433 5.14 11.86 -39.69
N SER A 434 4.74 11.20 -40.77
CA SER A 434 3.76 11.78 -41.69
C SER A 434 2.42 11.88 -40.98
N ALA A 435 1.63 12.93 -41.23
CA ALA A 435 0.33 13.12 -40.57
C ALA A 435 -0.57 11.86 -40.71
N ASP A 436 -1.16 11.43 -39.59
CA ASP A 436 -1.99 10.21 -39.47
C ASP A 436 -1.30 8.90 -39.88
N ASP A 437 0.04 8.84 -39.88
CA ASP A 437 0.81 7.62 -40.14
C ASP A 437 0.87 6.74 -38.89
N LEU A 438 -0.23 6.05 -38.61
CA LEU A 438 -0.41 5.16 -37.46
C LEU A 438 0.14 3.77 -37.78
N GLY A 439 1.37 3.52 -37.34
CA GLY A 439 2.02 2.21 -37.38
C GLY A 439 1.87 1.43 -36.07
N GLU A 440 2.87 0.62 -35.77
CA GLU A 440 2.98 -0.21 -34.57
C GLU A 440 4.38 -0.08 -33.97
N VAL A 441 4.46 -0.26 -32.65
CA VAL A 441 5.73 -0.41 -31.94
C VAL A 441 5.87 -1.87 -31.49
N VAL A 442 6.91 -2.54 -32.00
CA VAL A 442 7.29 -3.89 -31.56
C VAL A 442 8.38 -3.76 -30.49
N LEU A 443 8.10 -4.30 -29.32
CA LEU A 443 8.97 -4.35 -28.14
C LEU A 443 9.73 -5.68 -28.07
N GLN A 444 10.97 -5.65 -27.59
CA GLN A 444 11.78 -6.85 -27.35
C GLN A 444 12.75 -6.62 -26.19
N ASN A 445 13.03 -7.64 -25.37
CA ASN A 445 13.93 -7.54 -24.20
C ASN A 445 13.54 -6.40 -23.24
N ILE A 446 12.27 -6.04 -23.15
CA ILE A 446 11.77 -5.12 -22.12
C ILE A 446 11.48 -5.96 -20.89
N THR A 447 12.16 -5.65 -19.78
CA THR A 447 11.95 -6.35 -18.52
C THR A 447 11.49 -5.40 -17.43
N ASP A 448 10.75 -5.92 -16.47
CA ASP A 448 10.49 -5.25 -15.19
C ASP A 448 11.77 -5.16 -14.33
N LEU A 449 11.64 -4.67 -13.09
CA LEU A 449 12.74 -4.60 -12.12
C LEU A 449 13.20 -5.98 -11.61
N ASN A 450 12.38 -7.02 -11.77
CA ASN A 450 12.60 -8.38 -11.28
C ASN A 450 13.18 -9.31 -12.36
N GLY A 451 13.22 -8.86 -13.61
CA GLY A 451 13.75 -9.56 -14.77
C GLY A 451 12.70 -10.30 -15.60
N ASN A 452 11.40 -10.14 -15.35
CA ASN A 452 10.35 -10.73 -16.19
C ASN A 452 10.26 -9.93 -17.49
N GLU A 453 10.34 -10.64 -18.62
CA GLU A 453 10.33 -10.02 -19.95
C GLU A 453 8.90 -9.96 -20.51
N ILE A 454 8.56 -8.82 -21.15
CA ILE A 454 7.27 -8.64 -21.85
C ILE A 454 6.90 -9.86 -22.68
N ALA A 455 5.66 -10.34 -22.52
CA ALA A 455 5.22 -11.57 -23.15
C ALA A 455 5.23 -11.45 -24.70
N PRO A 456 5.70 -12.46 -25.45
CA PRO A 456 5.78 -12.40 -26.91
C PRO A 456 4.46 -12.12 -27.63
N GLU A 457 3.33 -12.50 -27.03
CA GLU A 457 1.97 -12.26 -27.50
C GLU A 457 1.47 -10.82 -27.26
N GLN A 458 2.12 -10.06 -26.37
CA GLN A 458 1.76 -8.68 -25.98
C GLN A 458 2.84 -7.66 -26.35
N ASN A 459 3.86 -8.08 -27.10
CA ASN A 459 5.02 -7.25 -27.40
C ASN A 459 4.83 -6.32 -28.60
N THR A 460 3.62 -6.20 -29.16
CA THR A 460 3.33 -5.34 -30.31
C THR A 460 2.12 -4.50 -30.01
N VAL A 461 2.27 -3.19 -30.12
CA VAL A 461 1.21 -2.22 -29.79
C VAL A 461 0.93 -1.27 -30.94
N ALA A 462 -0.34 -0.91 -31.10
CA ALA A 462 -0.77 0.02 -32.13
C ALA A 462 -0.45 1.48 -31.74
N VAL A 463 -0.03 2.29 -32.71
CA VAL A 463 0.07 3.74 -32.49
C VAL A 463 -1.30 4.37 -32.65
N VAL A 464 -1.68 5.21 -31.69
CA VAL A 464 -2.96 5.92 -31.69
C VAL A 464 -2.75 7.43 -31.61
N ASN A 465 -3.64 8.16 -32.27
CA ASN A 465 -3.72 9.61 -32.08
C ASN A 465 -4.34 9.91 -30.71
N VAL A 466 -3.73 10.83 -29.98
CA VAL A 466 -4.28 11.37 -28.73
C VAL A 466 -4.46 12.88 -28.86
N ILE A 467 -5.36 13.44 -28.05
CA ILE A 467 -5.44 14.89 -27.90
C ILE A 467 -4.16 15.36 -27.21
N ARG A 468 -3.48 16.33 -27.81
CA ARG A 468 -2.29 16.90 -27.18
C ARG A 468 -2.72 17.70 -25.94
N PRO A 469 -2.06 17.48 -24.79
CA PRO A 469 -2.24 18.35 -23.64
C PRO A 469 -2.02 19.81 -24.04
N HIS A 470 -2.89 20.70 -23.59
CA HIS A 470 -2.82 22.11 -23.99
C HIS A 470 -3.36 23.04 -22.92
N LEU A 471 -2.96 24.32 -23.00
CA LEU A 471 -3.42 25.34 -22.06
C LEU A 471 -4.75 25.96 -22.50
N VAL A 472 -5.68 26.05 -21.57
CA VAL A 472 -6.97 26.72 -21.73
C VAL A 472 -7.10 27.80 -20.66
N GLY A 473 -7.55 29.00 -21.04
CA GLY A 473 -7.55 30.12 -20.10
C GLY A 473 -8.13 31.42 -20.65
N SER A 474 -7.93 32.51 -19.91
CA SER A 474 -8.42 33.85 -20.29
C SER A 474 -7.91 34.29 -21.67
N PHE A 475 -6.70 33.88 -22.06
CA PHE A 475 -6.07 34.21 -23.34
C PHE A 475 -6.65 33.48 -24.55
N ASN A 476 -7.42 32.40 -24.34
CA ASN A 476 -8.13 31.69 -25.40
C ASN A 476 -9.66 31.69 -25.19
N ALA A 477 -10.16 32.56 -24.29
CA ALA A 477 -11.56 32.67 -23.88
C ALA A 477 -12.15 31.35 -23.34
N TRP A 478 -11.33 30.55 -22.63
CA TRP A 478 -11.71 29.26 -22.05
C TRP A 478 -12.31 28.28 -23.07
N GLN A 479 -11.85 28.35 -24.32
CA GLN A 479 -12.24 27.40 -25.37
C GLN A 479 -11.36 26.15 -25.25
N VAL A 480 -11.98 25.03 -24.88
CA VAL A 480 -11.30 23.75 -24.60
C VAL A 480 -10.92 22.98 -25.86
N ASP A 481 -11.49 23.31 -27.01
CA ASP A 481 -11.11 22.76 -28.33
C ASP A 481 -10.03 23.59 -29.04
N ASN A 482 -9.39 24.52 -28.31
CA ASN A 482 -8.43 25.48 -28.88
C ASN A 482 -6.98 25.06 -28.65
N HIS A 483 -6.43 24.36 -29.63
CA HIS A 483 -5.04 23.88 -29.72
C HIS A 483 -4.00 24.93 -30.11
N SER A 484 -4.28 26.24 -29.95
CA SER A 484 -3.27 27.28 -30.21
C SER A 484 -2.11 27.24 -29.21
N TYR A 485 -2.30 26.54 -28.08
CA TYR A 485 -1.38 26.45 -26.96
C TYR A 485 -1.08 24.99 -26.57
N ASP A 486 -1.01 24.11 -27.57
CA ASP A 486 -0.54 22.73 -27.40
C ASP A 486 0.81 22.70 -26.71
N LEU A 487 0.91 21.85 -25.68
CA LEU A 487 2.16 21.56 -25.01
C LEU A 487 3.06 20.73 -25.91
N ILE A 488 4.37 20.92 -25.73
CA ILE A 488 5.41 20.18 -26.44
C ILE A 488 6.15 19.32 -25.43
N LEU A 489 6.04 18.00 -25.57
CA LEU A 489 6.79 17.05 -24.76
C LEU A 489 8.29 17.18 -25.06
N GLN A 490 9.08 17.48 -24.03
CA GLN A 490 10.54 17.55 -24.10
C GLN A 490 11.16 16.16 -23.97
N ASN A 491 12.46 16.00 -24.26
CA ASN A 491 13.12 14.67 -24.24
C ASN A 491 13.24 14.10 -22.84
N ASN A 492 13.30 14.96 -21.82
CA ASN A 492 13.24 14.56 -20.41
C ASN A 492 11.84 14.14 -19.94
N GLY A 493 10.82 14.14 -20.82
CA GLY A 493 9.45 13.75 -20.48
C GLY A 493 8.60 14.85 -19.85
N LEU A 494 9.09 16.08 -19.73
CA LEU A 494 8.31 17.22 -19.25
C LEU A 494 7.58 17.93 -20.40
N TRP A 495 6.31 18.27 -20.21
CA TRP A 495 5.55 19.06 -21.18
C TRP A 495 5.81 20.56 -20.98
N GLN A 496 6.01 21.29 -22.08
CA GLN A 496 6.33 22.73 -22.03
C GLN A 496 5.64 23.51 -23.15
N VAL A 497 5.30 24.77 -22.85
CA VAL A 497 4.88 25.77 -23.84
C VAL A 497 5.28 27.16 -23.36
N THR A 498 5.53 28.09 -24.29
CA THR A 498 5.82 29.49 -23.96
C THR A 498 4.78 30.39 -24.60
N LEU A 499 4.14 31.23 -23.80
CA LEU A 499 3.12 32.20 -24.24
C LEU A 499 3.61 33.62 -24.01
N ALA A 500 3.38 34.51 -24.97
CA ALA A 500 3.50 35.94 -24.75
C ALA A 500 2.17 36.46 -24.21
N LEU A 501 2.14 36.89 -22.94
CA LEU A 501 0.95 37.41 -22.28
C LEU A 501 1.10 38.92 -22.04
N ASP A 502 0.03 39.68 -22.29
CA ASP A 502 -0.02 41.11 -22.00
C ASP A 502 -0.04 41.39 -20.48
N ALA A 503 0.26 42.63 -20.08
CA ALA A 503 0.06 43.07 -18.70
C ALA A 503 -1.39 42.87 -18.25
N GLY A 504 -1.59 42.39 -17.02
CA GLY A 504 -2.91 42.10 -16.46
C GLY A 504 -2.95 40.82 -15.64
N VAL A 505 -4.18 40.40 -15.33
CA VAL A 505 -4.46 39.12 -14.67
C VAL A 505 -4.93 38.13 -15.73
N HIS A 506 -4.25 37.00 -15.80
CA HIS A 506 -4.62 35.87 -16.64
C HIS A 506 -4.91 34.67 -15.76
N GLU A 507 -5.78 33.79 -16.23
CA GLU A 507 -6.10 32.53 -15.57
C GLU A 507 -5.97 31.38 -16.56
N TYR A 508 -5.60 30.20 -16.08
CA TYR A 508 -5.42 29.03 -16.92
C TYR A 508 -5.67 27.71 -16.19
N LYS A 509 -5.88 26.67 -17.00
CA LYS A 509 -5.82 25.25 -16.69
C LYS A 509 -5.06 24.52 -17.79
N VAL A 510 -4.66 23.29 -17.52
CA VAL A 510 -4.23 22.34 -18.55
C VAL A 510 -5.35 21.33 -18.76
N VAL A 511 -5.58 20.95 -20.00
CA VAL A 511 -6.58 19.95 -20.38
C VAL A 511 -5.94 18.93 -21.31
N GLU A 512 -6.45 17.70 -21.29
CA GLU A 512 -6.00 16.59 -22.15
C GLU A 512 -7.12 16.04 -23.04
N SER A 513 -8.18 16.82 -23.21
CA SER A 513 -9.32 16.53 -24.09
C SER A 513 -9.88 17.82 -24.72
N ASP A 514 -10.83 17.68 -25.65
CA ASP A 514 -11.53 18.79 -26.31
C ASP A 514 -12.87 19.12 -25.61
N ALA A 515 -13.03 18.71 -24.35
CA ALA A 515 -14.22 18.95 -23.54
C ALA A 515 -13.82 19.27 -22.09
N TRP A 516 -14.64 20.05 -21.38
CA TRP A 516 -14.50 20.10 -19.92
C TRP A 516 -14.99 18.76 -19.37
N ASP A 517 -14.08 18.01 -18.78
CA ASP A 517 -14.29 16.71 -18.14
C ASP A 517 -13.65 16.71 -16.74
N ASP A 518 -13.73 15.61 -16.01
CA ASP A 518 -13.15 15.59 -14.66
C ASP A 518 -11.60 15.54 -14.68
N ASN A 519 -10.96 15.52 -15.87
CA ASN A 519 -9.50 15.52 -16.08
C ASN A 519 -8.91 16.91 -16.39
N ASP A 520 -9.56 17.98 -15.91
CA ASP A 520 -9.15 19.37 -16.11
C ASP A 520 -8.38 19.94 -14.91
N TYR A 521 -7.06 19.90 -14.96
CA TYR A 521 -6.19 20.22 -13.82
C TYR A 521 -5.46 21.59 -13.94
N PRO A 522 -5.07 22.20 -12.81
CA PRO A 522 -5.47 21.86 -11.45
C PRO A 522 -6.97 22.08 -11.23
N SER A 523 -7.53 21.51 -10.15
CA SER A 523 -8.96 21.64 -9.83
C SER A 523 -9.40 23.11 -9.77
N GLU A 524 -8.57 23.96 -9.17
CA GLU A 524 -8.73 25.41 -9.13
C GLU A 524 -7.97 26.10 -10.28
N ASN A 525 -8.56 27.16 -10.83
CA ASN A 525 -7.93 27.97 -11.89
C ASN A 525 -6.66 28.63 -11.37
N GLN A 526 -5.57 28.53 -12.14
CA GLN A 526 -4.29 29.11 -11.76
C GLN A 526 -4.17 30.53 -12.30
N ALA A 527 -3.79 31.48 -11.44
CA ALA A 527 -3.71 32.90 -11.78
C ALA A 527 -2.26 33.36 -12.04
N ILE A 528 -2.11 34.23 -13.04
CA ILE A 528 -0.85 34.90 -13.39
C ILE A 528 -1.11 36.41 -13.37
N VAL A 529 -0.32 37.15 -12.59
CA VAL A 529 -0.40 38.62 -12.51
C VAL A 529 0.87 39.21 -13.12
N LEU A 530 0.71 40.04 -14.16
CA LEU A 530 1.80 40.64 -14.91
C LEU A 530 1.69 42.17 -14.91
N ASP A 531 2.75 42.86 -14.51
CA ASP A 531 2.83 44.33 -14.58
C ASP A 531 3.10 44.83 -16.00
N ASP A 532 3.79 44.03 -16.82
CA ASP A 532 4.17 44.30 -18.20
C ASP A 532 3.98 43.04 -19.05
N ALA A 533 3.91 43.21 -20.39
CA ALA A 533 3.85 42.08 -21.30
C ALA A 533 5.09 41.17 -21.15
N THR A 534 4.88 39.88 -20.93
CA THR A 534 5.91 38.92 -20.50
C THR A 534 5.78 37.60 -21.26
N GLU A 535 6.92 37.01 -21.66
CA GLU A 535 6.95 35.61 -22.10
C GLU A 535 6.93 34.70 -20.88
N VAL A 536 5.85 33.92 -20.75
CA VAL A 536 5.63 32.97 -19.65
C VAL A 536 5.82 31.56 -20.18
N LYS A 537 6.80 30.85 -19.63
CA LYS A 537 7.05 29.44 -19.91
C LYS A 537 6.33 28.59 -18.88
N PHE A 538 5.59 27.59 -19.34
CA PHE A 538 4.89 26.62 -18.51
C PHE A 538 5.66 25.31 -18.50
N TYR A 539 5.67 24.67 -17.33
CA TYR A 539 6.22 23.36 -17.07
C TYR A 539 5.08 22.50 -16.57
N VAL A 540 4.87 21.36 -17.20
CA VAL A 540 3.68 20.56 -16.98
C VAL A 540 4.10 19.09 -16.89
N ASN A 541 3.68 18.42 -15.82
CA ASN A 541 3.73 16.96 -15.71
C ASN A 541 2.30 16.43 -15.85
N CYS A 542 2.02 15.74 -16.96
CA CYS A 542 0.74 15.09 -17.24
C CYS A 542 0.90 13.90 -18.18
N GLY A 543 -0.17 13.13 -18.34
CA GLY A 543 -0.19 11.89 -19.11
C GLY A 543 -1.07 11.99 -20.35
N ALA A 544 -0.48 12.22 -21.51
CA ALA A 544 -1.13 12.55 -22.80
C ALA A 544 -2.38 11.77 -23.29
N GLN A 545 -2.78 10.67 -22.63
CA GLN A 545 -4.14 10.14 -22.45
C GLN A 545 -4.02 8.66 -22.08
N ILE A 546 -4.15 8.38 -20.79
CA ILE A 546 -4.63 7.14 -20.18
C ILE A 546 -5.37 7.59 -18.92
N GLU A 547 -6.55 7.02 -18.64
CA GLU A 547 -7.42 7.23 -17.46
C GLU A 547 -6.73 6.92 -16.10
N THR A 548 -5.52 7.44 -15.86
CA THR A 548 -4.64 7.08 -14.74
C THR A 548 -4.07 8.33 -14.08
N TYR A 549 -4.54 8.54 -12.85
CA TYR A 549 -4.10 9.45 -11.80
C TYR A 549 -4.47 10.93 -11.91
N GLU A 550 -5.74 11.21 -11.63
CA GLU A 550 -6.07 12.41 -10.86
C GLU A 550 -5.19 12.46 -9.59
N GLY A 551 -4.42 13.55 -9.43
CA GLY A 551 -3.68 13.86 -8.20
C GLY A 551 -2.15 13.75 -8.23
N ILE A 552 -1.54 13.44 -9.39
CA ILE A 552 -0.07 13.56 -9.58
C ILE A 552 0.34 14.50 -10.72
N GLU A 553 -0.62 15.22 -11.27
CA GLU A 553 -0.42 16.16 -12.38
C GLU A 553 -0.18 17.55 -11.82
N TYR A 554 0.85 18.20 -12.32
CA TYR A 554 1.29 19.48 -11.79
C TYR A 554 1.67 20.42 -12.91
N VAL A 555 1.31 21.68 -12.74
CA VAL A 555 1.72 22.76 -13.61
C VAL A 555 2.31 23.90 -12.80
N CYS A 556 3.49 24.36 -13.22
CA CYS A 556 4.06 25.62 -12.78
C CYS A 556 4.49 26.49 -13.95
N HIS A 557 4.76 27.76 -13.69
CA HIS A 557 5.17 28.71 -14.72
C HIS A 557 6.33 29.59 -14.29
N SER A 558 7.05 30.12 -15.26
CA SER A 558 8.32 30.83 -15.07
C SER A 558 8.22 32.13 -14.27
N THR A 559 7.02 32.65 -13.99
CA THR A 559 6.84 33.83 -13.15
C THR A 559 6.61 33.50 -11.67
N ASN A 560 6.16 32.28 -11.35
CA ASN A 560 5.99 31.75 -9.98
C ASN A 560 6.53 30.31 -9.92
N LEU A 561 7.86 30.18 -9.86
CA LEU A 561 8.54 28.89 -9.73
C LEU A 561 8.23 28.21 -8.39
N PRO A 562 8.47 26.89 -8.24
CA PRO A 562 8.21 26.16 -6.99
C PRO A 562 8.88 26.80 -5.78
N VAL A 563 8.22 26.75 -4.62
CA VAL A 563 8.71 27.33 -3.35
C VAL A 563 8.69 26.28 -2.25
N VAL A 564 9.75 26.24 -1.43
CA VAL A 564 9.76 25.42 -0.20
C VAL A 564 9.09 26.17 0.93
N ALA A 565 7.87 25.77 1.31
CA ALA A 565 7.13 26.32 2.44
C ALA A 565 7.29 25.40 3.66
N GLY A 566 7.50 25.97 4.85
CA GLY A 566 7.65 25.17 6.07
C GLY A 566 7.76 26.00 7.33
N ASP A 567 7.87 25.32 8.48
CA ASP A 567 8.01 25.97 9.78
C ASP A 567 9.46 26.40 10.11
N PHE A 568 10.42 26.01 9.27
CA PHE A 568 11.80 26.46 9.33
C PHE A 568 11.97 27.91 8.81
N LEU A 569 11.00 28.44 8.07
CA LEU A 569 11.09 29.79 7.47
C LEU A 569 11.33 30.87 8.53
N ALA A 570 10.69 30.79 9.71
CA ALA A 570 10.94 31.71 10.81
C ALA A 570 12.39 31.68 11.31
N ALA A 571 13.05 30.51 11.25
CA ALA A 571 14.44 30.37 11.66
C ALA A 571 15.42 31.03 10.69
N ILE A 572 15.01 31.29 9.45
CA ILE A 572 15.80 31.96 8.41
C ILE A 572 15.30 33.38 8.09
N GLY A 573 14.43 33.95 8.93
CA GLY A 573 13.94 35.33 8.81
C GLY A 573 12.68 35.53 7.98
N GLY A 574 11.97 34.45 7.63
CA GLY A 574 10.67 34.47 6.95
C GLY A 574 9.47 34.28 7.90
N THR A 575 8.31 34.06 7.30
CA THR A 575 7.07 33.67 8.00
C THR A 575 6.81 32.20 7.74
N ASN A 576 6.53 31.41 8.78
CA ASN A 576 6.23 29.98 8.64
C ASN A 576 5.05 29.75 7.70
N TRP A 577 5.17 28.71 6.87
CA TRP A 577 4.14 28.31 5.91
C TRP A 577 3.74 29.41 4.92
N ASN A 578 4.64 30.34 4.59
CA ASN A 578 4.41 31.33 3.54
C ASN A 578 4.77 30.74 2.16
N GLU A 579 3.77 30.43 1.37
CA GLU A 579 3.86 29.91 0.00
C GLU A 579 4.35 30.93 -1.04
N GLN A 580 4.37 32.21 -0.70
CA GLN A 580 4.79 33.31 -1.59
C GLN A 580 6.18 33.86 -1.22
N THR A 581 6.98 33.07 -0.50
CA THR A 581 8.29 33.55 -0.03
C THR A 581 9.33 33.56 -1.13
N GLU A 582 10.07 34.67 -1.24
CA GLU A 582 11.24 34.77 -2.12
C GLU A 582 12.48 34.05 -1.54
N LEU A 583 12.44 33.64 -0.26
CA LEU A 583 13.59 33.05 0.43
C LEU A 583 13.95 31.65 -0.06
N THR A 584 12.98 30.92 -0.59
CA THR A 584 13.10 29.48 -0.88
C THR A 584 12.56 29.11 -2.27
N VAL A 585 12.55 30.07 -3.20
CA VAL A 585 12.24 29.81 -4.62
C VAL A 585 13.26 28.84 -5.19
N MET A 586 12.76 27.76 -5.80
CA MET A 586 13.52 26.68 -6.40
C MET A 586 13.77 26.93 -7.89
N ASN A 587 14.90 26.46 -8.40
CA ASN A 587 15.30 26.69 -9.80
C ASN A 587 15.88 25.41 -10.41
N ASP A 588 15.73 25.27 -11.72
CA ASP A 588 16.25 24.18 -12.57
C ASP A 588 17.44 24.70 -13.39
N GLU A 589 18.50 25.08 -12.66
CA GLU A 589 19.67 25.79 -13.22
C GLU A 589 20.94 24.92 -13.26
N GLY A 590 20.88 23.63 -12.92
CA GLY A 590 22.07 22.78 -12.83
C GLY A 590 22.99 23.20 -11.68
N LEU A 591 22.40 23.63 -10.55
CA LEU A 591 23.09 24.13 -9.38
C LEU A 591 22.54 23.50 -8.10
N ASN A 592 23.23 23.72 -6.97
CA ASN A 592 22.78 23.35 -5.63
C ASN A 592 22.55 21.84 -5.39
N GLY A 593 23.13 20.95 -6.20
CA GLY A 593 22.96 19.50 -6.08
C GLY A 593 22.24 18.87 -7.26
N ASP A 594 21.64 19.70 -8.11
CA ASP A 594 21.31 19.37 -9.49
C ASP A 594 22.53 19.64 -10.39
N GLU A 595 22.86 18.69 -11.27
CA GLU A 595 24.02 18.75 -12.17
C GLU A 595 23.66 19.22 -13.60
N VAL A 596 22.36 19.23 -13.97
CA VAL A 596 21.89 19.40 -15.35
C VAL A 596 20.75 20.42 -15.40
N SER A 597 21.04 21.62 -15.90
CA SER A 597 20.00 22.63 -16.09
C SER A 597 18.97 22.23 -17.14
N GLY A 598 17.70 22.48 -16.82
CA GLY A 598 16.55 22.25 -17.67
C GLY A 598 16.09 20.80 -17.69
N ASP A 599 16.55 19.98 -16.74
CA ASP A 599 16.20 18.56 -16.67
C ASP A 599 14.89 18.31 -15.92
N GLY A 600 14.26 19.33 -15.35
CA GLY A 600 13.01 19.23 -14.59
C GLY A 600 13.22 19.01 -13.09
N ILE A 601 14.47 19.03 -12.60
CA ILE A 601 14.79 18.96 -11.18
C ILE A 601 15.00 20.37 -10.64
N PHE A 602 14.00 20.85 -9.88
CA PHE A 602 14.10 22.12 -9.20
C PHE A 602 14.82 21.93 -7.87
N THR A 603 15.79 22.80 -7.59
CA THR A 603 16.56 22.74 -6.34
C THR A 603 16.61 24.08 -5.61
N ARG A 604 16.75 24.01 -4.29
CA ARG A 604 17.03 25.17 -3.46
C ARG A 604 17.91 24.82 -2.27
N LEU A 605 19.08 25.47 -2.21
CA LEU A 605 19.96 25.44 -1.04
C LEU A 605 19.57 26.53 -0.02
N VAL A 606 19.41 26.13 1.23
CA VAL A 606 19.05 27.01 2.35
C VAL A 606 19.89 26.64 3.57
N GLN A 607 20.47 27.63 4.23
CA GLN A 607 21.13 27.41 5.52
C GLN A 607 20.10 27.44 6.65
N ILE A 608 19.88 26.30 7.32
CA ILE A 608 18.84 26.14 8.35
C ILE A 608 19.50 25.85 9.71
N PRO A 609 19.13 26.52 10.81
CA PRO A 609 19.62 26.23 12.15
C PRO A 609 19.21 24.85 12.69
N ALA A 610 19.83 24.41 13.79
CA ALA A 610 19.46 23.17 14.46
C ALA A 610 17.98 23.16 14.88
N GLY A 611 17.27 22.09 14.56
CA GLY A 611 15.86 21.95 14.91
C GLY A 611 15.22 20.74 14.25
N SER A 612 13.96 20.51 14.62
CA SER A 612 13.04 19.59 13.94
C SER A 612 12.00 20.45 13.26
N TYR A 613 11.78 20.22 11.98
CA TYR A 613 11.01 21.07 11.10
C TYR A 613 10.13 20.23 10.18
N GLU A 614 9.11 20.90 9.65
CA GLU A 614 8.21 20.39 8.63
C GLU A 614 8.25 21.29 7.39
N TYR A 615 8.08 20.69 6.21
CA TYR A 615 8.03 21.41 4.96
C TYR A 615 7.14 20.74 3.90
N LYS A 616 6.83 21.51 2.86
CA LYS A 616 6.19 21.12 1.61
C LYS A 616 6.79 21.92 0.45
N ILE A 617 6.61 21.43 -0.76
CA ILE A 617 6.89 22.18 -1.98
C ILE A 617 5.55 22.60 -2.57
N VAL A 618 5.46 23.89 -2.87
CA VAL A 618 4.23 24.58 -3.27
C VAL A 618 4.45 25.19 -4.65
N LEU A 619 3.47 25.05 -5.54
CA LEU A 619 3.54 25.58 -6.91
C LEU A 619 2.69 26.83 -7.06
N ASN A 620 3.05 27.71 -8.00
CA ASN A 620 2.27 28.89 -8.38
C ASN A 620 1.94 29.88 -7.24
N ASN A 621 2.71 29.87 -6.14
CA ASN A 621 2.53 30.77 -5.00
C ASN A 621 1.12 30.69 -4.37
N ASN A 622 0.49 29.51 -4.39
CA ASN A 622 -0.81 29.24 -3.76
C ASN A 622 -0.87 27.77 -3.28
N TRP A 623 -1.84 27.43 -2.42
CA TRP A 623 -1.94 26.07 -1.85
C TRP A 623 -2.70 25.07 -2.72
N ASP A 624 -3.18 25.47 -3.89
CA ASP A 624 -3.98 24.63 -4.80
C ASP A 624 -3.16 23.43 -5.29
N GLN A 625 -1.84 23.60 -5.39
CA GLN A 625 -0.89 22.56 -5.77
C GLN A 625 0.26 22.47 -4.78
N ASN A 626 0.38 21.31 -4.12
CA ASN A 626 1.55 20.95 -3.34
C ASN A 626 1.91 19.48 -3.57
N THR A 627 3.21 19.18 -3.53
CA THR A 627 3.78 17.94 -4.10
C THR A 627 3.62 16.71 -3.19
N THR A 628 3.02 16.86 -2.00
CA THR A 628 2.86 15.78 -1.02
C THR A 628 1.54 15.90 -0.25
N SER A 629 0.86 14.78 -0.01
CA SER A 629 -0.41 14.75 0.75
C SER A 629 -0.24 15.27 2.19
N GLY A 630 0.87 14.92 2.85
CA GLY A 630 1.22 15.36 4.21
C GLY A 630 2.48 16.24 4.27
N ASN A 631 2.75 16.77 5.46
CA ASN A 631 3.98 17.51 5.75
C ASN A 631 5.17 16.54 5.81
N LEU A 632 6.27 16.90 5.14
CA LEU A 632 7.52 16.17 5.23
C LEU A 632 8.31 16.65 6.45
N ASN A 633 8.84 15.71 7.23
CA ASN A 633 9.56 15.99 8.46
C ASN A 633 11.07 15.85 8.25
N PHE A 634 11.86 16.76 8.81
CA PHE A 634 13.32 16.60 8.91
C PHE A 634 13.87 17.17 10.21
N SER A 635 15.07 16.74 10.59
CA SER A 635 15.73 17.21 11.80
C SER A 635 17.23 17.33 11.59
N ILE A 636 17.77 18.49 11.93
CA ILE A 636 19.20 18.77 11.82
C ILE A 636 19.78 19.13 13.18
N SER A 637 20.88 18.50 13.56
CA SER A 637 21.47 18.62 14.91
C SER A 637 22.28 19.90 15.14
N GLN A 638 22.63 20.58 14.05
CA GLN A 638 23.36 21.85 14.02
C GLN A 638 22.98 22.57 12.72
N THR A 639 23.37 23.84 12.59
CA THR A 639 23.18 24.58 11.35
C THR A 639 23.77 23.82 10.16
N ALA A 640 22.96 23.61 9.14
CA ALA A 640 23.29 22.83 7.95
C ALA A 640 22.88 23.60 6.69
N ASP A 641 23.63 23.41 5.62
CA ASP A 641 23.21 23.77 4.27
C ASP A 641 22.31 22.63 3.78
N VAL A 642 21.02 22.92 3.66
CA VAL A 642 19.98 21.97 3.27
C VAL A 642 19.59 22.25 1.82
N THR A 643 19.80 21.28 0.93
CA THR A 643 19.25 21.30 -0.43
C THR A 643 17.90 20.60 -0.42
N PHE A 644 16.87 21.31 -0.85
CA PHE A 644 15.58 20.72 -1.22
C PHE A 644 15.55 20.40 -2.71
N TYR A 645 14.97 19.26 -3.06
CA TYR A 645 14.79 18.78 -4.43
C TYR A 645 13.31 18.60 -4.71
N TYR A 646 12.89 19.03 -5.90
CA TYR A 646 11.63 18.65 -6.50
C TYR A 646 11.91 18.16 -7.92
N ASN A 647 11.77 16.86 -8.12
CA ASN A 647 11.76 16.29 -9.46
C ASN A 647 10.33 16.38 -9.99
N MET A 648 10.09 17.33 -10.90
CA MET A 648 8.76 17.54 -11.46
C MET A 648 8.32 16.39 -12.36
N ILE A 649 9.26 15.73 -13.03
CA ILE A 649 8.98 14.58 -13.91
C ILE A 649 8.54 13.40 -13.07
N GLU A 650 9.26 13.03 -12.01
CA GLU A 650 8.88 11.89 -11.17
C GLU A 650 7.84 12.24 -10.09
N ASN A 651 7.51 13.52 -9.95
CA ASN A 651 6.74 14.09 -8.85
C ASN A 651 7.26 13.66 -7.46
N THR A 652 8.59 13.68 -7.28
CA THR A 652 9.22 13.32 -6.00
C THR A 652 9.82 14.55 -5.33
N THR A 653 9.59 14.64 -4.02
CA THR A 653 10.20 15.66 -3.16
C THR A 653 11.17 15.00 -2.19
N ASP A 654 12.40 15.51 -2.14
CA ASP A 654 13.44 15.03 -1.25
C ASP A 654 14.28 16.18 -0.71
N LEU A 655 15.15 15.89 0.26
CA LEU A 655 16.18 16.80 0.71
C LEU A 655 17.49 16.08 0.99
N ASN A 656 18.57 16.82 0.85
CA ASN A 656 19.88 16.44 1.36
C ASN A 656 20.41 17.58 2.23
N TYR A 657 21.26 17.30 3.20
CA TYR A 657 21.90 18.35 3.97
C TYR A 657 23.34 18.03 4.34
N GLU A 658 24.18 19.05 4.21
CA GLU A 658 25.56 19.02 4.66
C GLU A 658 25.72 19.97 5.85
N LEU A 659 26.37 19.49 6.91
CA LEU A 659 26.56 20.30 8.11
C LEU A 659 27.54 21.45 7.84
N VAL A 660 27.16 22.70 8.14
CA VAL A 660 28.05 23.85 7.94
C VAL A 660 29.23 23.74 8.89
N ALA A 661 30.44 23.65 8.33
CA ALA A 661 31.67 23.62 9.10
C ALA A 661 31.89 24.98 9.77
N ASN A 662 31.59 25.07 11.07
CA ASN A 662 32.06 26.19 11.89
C ASN A 662 33.60 26.17 11.90
N ASP A 663 34.28 27.33 11.85
CA ASP A 663 35.75 27.49 11.77
C ASP A 663 36.47 27.11 13.10
N GLN A 664 36.20 25.87 13.52
CA GLN A 664 36.80 25.02 14.55
C GLN A 664 36.59 23.55 14.09
N GLN A 665 37.05 23.21 12.88
CA GLN A 665 36.95 21.86 12.28
C GLN A 665 37.80 20.80 13.06
N PRO A 666 37.66 19.46 12.81
CA PRO A 666 37.04 18.85 11.61
C PRO A 666 36.15 17.59 11.74
N GLU A 667 35.38 17.43 10.66
CA GLU A 667 34.76 16.30 9.94
C GLU A 667 35.17 14.84 10.21
N PHE A 668 34.18 13.97 9.97
CA PHE A 668 34.29 12.53 9.77
C PHE A 668 34.54 12.23 8.27
N ILE A 669 35.77 11.84 7.92
CA ILE A 669 36.14 11.25 6.61
C ILE A 669 36.30 9.72 6.81
N PRO A 670 35.98 8.84 5.82
CA PRO A 670 36.12 7.40 5.95
C PRO A 670 37.53 6.95 6.43
N GLN A 671 37.55 6.07 7.45
CA GLN A 671 38.68 5.62 8.28
C GLN A 671 40.09 5.57 7.62
N ALA A 672 40.97 6.50 8.03
CA ALA A 672 42.42 6.48 7.73
C ALA A 672 43.30 6.05 8.92
N ALA A 673 42.77 6.04 10.15
CA ALA A 673 43.49 5.63 11.37
C ALA A 673 42.58 4.78 12.28
N LYS A 674 42.93 3.52 12.55
CA LYS A 674 42.09 2.59 13.33
C LYS A 674 42.91 1.85 14.38
N ILE A 675 42.39 1.75 15.60
CA ILE A 675 42.91 0.84 16.63
C ILE A 675 42.51 -0.58 16.24
N THR A 676 43.51 -1.40 15.93
CA THR A 676 43.33 -2.77 15.45
C THR A 676 43.35 -3.78 16.59
N ALA A 677 44.05 -3.50 17.70
CA ALA A 677 44.04 -4.36 18.88
C ALA A 677 44.39 -3.58 20.15
N VAL A 678 43.82 -4.02 21.28
CA VAL A 678 44.27 -3.68 22.63
C VAL A 678 44.38 -5.01 23.37
N TYR A 679 45.62 -5.50 23.54
CA TYR A 679 45.84 -6.86 24.06
C TYR A 679 47.08 -6.92 24.97
N PRO A 680 47.02 -7.61 26.12
CA PRO A 680 45.82 -8.26 26.69
C PRO A 680 44.74 -7.27 27.16
N ASN A 681 43.47 -7.67 27.06
CA ASN A 681 42.29 -6.94 27.53
C ASN A 681 41.14 -7.94 27.80
N PRO A 682 40.77 -8.23 29.07
CA PRO A 682 41.26 -7.60 30.30
C PRO A 682 42.73 -7.93 30.57
N PHE A 683 43.44 -7.06 31.30
CA PHE A 683 44.80 -7.37 31.76
C PHE A 683 44.96 -7.07 33.26
N THR A 684 45.79 -7.87 33.92
CA THR A 684 45.97 -7.91 35.37
C THR A 684 47.46 -7.84 35.74
N PRO A 685 47.84 -7.10 36.80
CA PRO A 685 49.24 -6.91 37.17
C PRO A 685 49.84 -8.11 37.95
N THR A 686 49.15 -9.26 38.04
CA THR A 686 49.48 -10.38 38.93
C THR A 686 50.72 -11.21 38.53
N SER A 687 51.37 -10.92 37.40
CA SER A 687 52.73 -11.39 37.12
C SER A 687 53.51 -10.42 36.24
N ALA A 688 54.82 -10.30 36.45
CA ALA A 688 55.72 -9.36 35.75
C ALA A 688 55.78 -9.51 34.21
N LYS A 689 55.08 -10.50 33.63
CA LYS A 689 54.95 -10.69 32.18
C LYS A 689 53.71 -9.99 31.57
N ASN A 690 52.71 -9.59 32.38
CA ASN A 690 51.44 -8.99 31.92
C ASN A 690 51.18 -7.59 32.52
N SER A 691 52.21 -6.88 33.00
CA SER A 691 52.07 -5.54 33.58
C SER A 691 51.82 -4.42 32.56
N SER A 692 51.73 -4.77 31.27
CA SER A 692 51.50 -3.84 30.17
C SER A 692 50.51 -4.38 29.16
N THR A 693 49.65 -3.51 28.64
CA THR A 693 48.80 -3.78 27.48
C THR A 693 49.41 -3.14 26.24
N GLU A 694 49.24 -3.78 25.08
CA GLU A 694 49.74 -3.28 23.81
C GLU A 694 48.59 -2.80 22.94
N ILE A 695 48.67 -1.53 22.55
CA ILE A 695 47.70 -0.87 21.70
C ILE A 695 48.30 -0.79 20.31
N LYS A 696 47.68 -1.50 19.36
CA LYS A 696 48.04 -1.49 17.95
C LYS A 696 47.07 -0.62 17.17
N PHE A 697 47.59 0.20 16.27
CA PHE A 697 46.78 0.97 15.35
C PHE A 697 47.42 1.04 13.97
N LYS A 698 46.59 1.18 12.94
CA LYS A 698 47.02 1.24 11.53
C LYS A 698 46.68 2.59 10.95
N LEU A 699 47.65 3.20 10.25
CA LEU A 699 47.50 4.45 9.50
C LEU A 699 47.60 4.18 8.00
N LYS A 700 46.67 4.71 7.20
CA LYS A 700 46.71 4.61 5.72
C LYS A 700 47.63 5.65 5.06
N SER A 701 47.94 6.75 5.75
CA SER A 701 48.87 7.79 5.29
C SER A 701 49.65 8.41 6.46
N PRO A 702 50.81 9.05 6.24
CA PRO A 702 51.61 9.66 7.31
C PRO A 702 50.92 10.89 7.88
N GLN A 703 50.57 10.89 9.17
CA GLN A 703 49.78 11.96 9.79
C GLN A 703 50.13 12.16 11.26
N LYS A 704 49.72 13.30 11.83
CA LYS A 704 49.84 13.54 13.28
C LYS A 704 48.72 12.80 14.01
N ILE A 705 49.07 12.14 15.11
CA ILE A 705 48.14 11.42 15.97
C ILE A 705 48.33 11.80 17.44
N GLN A 706 47.28 11.64 18.22
CA GLN A 706 47.24 11.66 19.67
C GLN A 706 46.52 10.40 20.15
N LEU A 707 47.25 9.48 20.76
CA LEU A 707 46.70 8.31 21.43
C LEU A 707 46.64 8.60 22.92
N ASN A 708 45.44 8.68 23.47
CA ASN A 708 45.17 9.07 24.85
C ASN A 708 44.31 8.01 25.56
N ALA A 709 44.42 7.93 26.88
CA ALA A 709 43.63 7.05 27.72
C ALA A 709 42.78 7.85 28.71
N TYR A 710 41.51 7.49 28.85
CA TYR A 710 40.52 8.16 29.69
C TYR A 710 39.88 7.18 30.67
N ASN A 711 39.48 7.65 31.85
CA ASN A 711 38.68 6.87 32.79
C ASN A 711 37.18 6.94 32.44
N ILE A 712 36.33 6.19 33.15
CA ILE A 712 34.87 6.13 32.93
C ILE A 712 34.20 7.52 33.03
N LYS A 713 34.75 8.45 33.81
CA LYS A 713 34.22 9.80 33.97
C LYS A 713 34.65 10.74 32.83
N GLY A 714 35.28 10.22 31.78
CA GLY A 714 35.80 11.01 30.66
C GLY A 714 37.06 11.82 31.00
N GLN A 715 37.67 11.61 32.17
CA GLN A 715 38.87 12.35 32.57
C GLN A 715 40.11 11.74 31.90
N LEU A 716 40.99 12.58 31.36
CA LEU A 716 42.24 12.14 30.75
C LEU A 716 43.18 11.56 31.81
N VAL A 717 43.52 10.28 31.66
CA VAL A 717 44.41 9.54 32.56
C VAL A 717 45.86 9.64 32.07
N LYS A 718 46.09 9.47 30.76
CA LYS A 718 47.43 9.57 30.17
C LYS A 718 47.40 9.86 28.67
N LYS A 719 48.39 10.61 28.20
CA LYS A 719 48.75 10.70 26.78
C LYS A 719 49.80 9.62 26.47
N LEU A 720 49.45 8.65 25.63
CA LEU A 720 50.26 7.47 25.33
C LEU A 720 51.21 7.70 24.16
N ALA A 721 50.77 8.41 23.13
CA ALA A 721 51.62 8.83 22.02
C ALA A 721 51.08 10.12 21.41
N VAL A 722 51.94 11.08 21.11
CA VAL A 722 51.58 12.34 20.42
C VAL A 722 52.68 12.69 19.44
N GLY A 723 52.35 12.87 18.17
CA GLY A 723 53.34 13.23 17.15
C GLY A 723 52.96 12.77 15.74
N LYS A 724 53.86 12.97 14.77
CA LYS A 724 53.67 12.51 13.39
C LYS A 724 54.14 11.06 13.24
N PHE A 725 53.26 10.19 12.73
CA PHE A 725 53.54 8.78 12.48
C PHE A 725 53.41 8.50 10.98
N GLY A 726 54.21 7.55 10.48
CA GLY A 726 54.18 7.12 9.07
C GLY A 726 52.97 6.26 8.71
N THR A 727 52.80 5.93 7.43
CA THR A 727 51.85 4.90 6.99
C THR A 727 52.20 3.54 7.57
N GLY A 728 51.21 2.68 7.84
CA GLY A 728 51.40 1.30 8.29
C GLY A 728 50.89 1.05 9.71
N GLU A 729 51.25 -0.11 10.26
CA GLU A 729 50.90 -0.49 11.63
C GLU A 729 51.90 0.05 12.64
N HIS A 730 51.38 0.54 13.76
CA HIS A 730 52.13 1.08 14.88
C HIS A 730 51.67 0.41 16.17
N LYS A 731 52.57 0.38 17.16
CA LYS A 731 52.36 -0.32 18.41
C LYS A 731 52.89 0.51 19.57
N ILE A 732 52.05 0.71 20.59
CA ILE A 732 52.39 1.41 21.83
C ILE A 732 52.13 0.46 23.00
N SER A 733 53.14 0.27 23.85
CA SER A 733 53.01 -0.51 25.08
C SER A 733 52.77 0.44 26.26
N TRP A 734 51.74 0.15 27.06
CA TRP A 734 51.41 0.92 28.25
C TRP A 734 51.52 0.07 29.50
N ASN A 735 52.53 0.34 30.33
CA ASN A 735 52.70 -0.26 31.65
C ASN A 735 51.97 0.56 32.72
N MET A 736 51.04 -0.09 33.44
CA MET A 736 50.18 0.57 34.44
C MET A 736 50.68 0.50 35.87
N GLN A 737 51.68 -0.34 36.18
CA GLN A 737 52.23 -0.45 37.54
C GLN A 737 52.88 0.85 38.03
N GLN A 738 53.29 1.73 37.10
CA GLN A 738 53.96 2.99 37.43
C GLN A 738 53.00 4.14 37.74
N GLN A 739 51.67 3.95 37.71
CA GLN A 739 50.70 5.06 37.69
C GLN A 739 49.53 4.97 38.68
N ASP A 740 49.55 4.01 39.61
CA ASP A 740 48.54 3.80 40.66
C ASP A 740 47.07 4.01 40.22
N LEU A 741 46.70 3.43 39.07
CA LEU A 741 45.35 3.55 38.52
C LEU A 741 44.36 2.63 39.25
N ALA A 742 43.10 3.06 39.36
CA ALA A 742 42.05 2.24 39.96
C ALA A 742 41.65 1.08 39.02
N THR A 743 41.23 -0.05 39.58
CA THR A 743 40.52 -1.09 38.82
C THR A 743 39.28 -0.49 38.17
N GLY A 744 39.06 -0.76 36.88
CA GLY A 744 37.89 -0.25 36.18
C GLY A 744 38.03 -0.21 34.67
N ILE A 745 37.02 0.36 34.04
CA ILE A 745 36.95 0.54 32.58
C ILE A 745 37.72 1.80 32.20
N TYR A 746 38.54 1.69 31.15
CA TYR A 746 39.25 2.79 30.53
C TYR A 746 38.95 2.81 29.03
N PHE A 747 39.03 3.98 28.43
CA PHE A 747 38.85 4.18 27.00
C PHE A 747 40.15 4.66 26.38
N ILE A 748 40.65 3.92 25.39
CA ILE A 748 41.78 4.34 24.56
C ILE A 748 41.21 5.07 23.35
N LYS A 749 41.60 6.32 23.17
CA LYS A 749 41.14 7.19 22.08
C LYS A 749 42.34 7.56 21.21
N LEU A 750 42.32 7.11 19.95
CA LEU A 750 43.27 7.51 18.92
C LEU A 750 42.65 8.64 18.10
N GLN A 751 43.15 9.86 18.27
CA GLN A 751 42.79 11.01 17.45
C GLN A 751 43.86 11.23 16.40
N ALA A 752 43.51 11.15 15.13
CA ALA A 752 44.32 11.54 13.99
C ALA A 752 43.74 12.83 13.37
N SER A 753 44.43 13.39 12.37
CA SER A 753 44.07 14.70 11.78
C SER A 753 42.59 14.81 11.36
N HIS A 754 41.97 13.73 10.90
CA HIS A 754 40.58 13.71 10.39
C HIS A 754 39.77 12.48 10.84
N ASN A 755 40.20 11.76 11.90
CA ASN A 755 39.47 10.60 12.42
C ASN A 755 39.77 10.37 13.91
N CYS A 756 38.79 9.86 14.65
CA CYS A 756 38.94 9.43 16.03
C CYS A 756 38.41 8.01 16.25
N ASP A 757 39.26 7.06 16.65
CA ASP A 757 38.84 5.70 17.02
C ASP A 757 38.96 5.48 18.52
N VAL A 758 37.97 4.81 19.12
CA VAL A 758 37.92 4.53 20.55
C VAL A 758 37.78 3.03 20.81
N ARG A 759 38.55 2.51 21.75
CA ARG A 759 38.41 1.13 22.24
C ARG A 759 38.26 1.11 23.75
N ARG A 760 37.31 0.30 24.21
CA ARG A 760 37.11 -0.02 25.61
C ARG A 760 38.17 -1.01 26.09
N MET A 761 38.70 -0.77 27.27
CA MET A 761 39.67 -1.62 27.94
C MET A 761 39.29 -1.82 29.40
N LEU A 762 39.51 -3.02 29.93
CA LEU A 762 39.28 -3.34 31.34
C LEU A 762 40.63 -3.58 32.03
N TYR A 763 40.91 -2.79 33.07
CA TYR A 763 42.04 -3.01 33.98
C TYR A 763 41.54 -3.55 35.30
N LEU A 764 42.10 -4.67 35.74
CA LEU A 764 41.79 -5.27 37.05
C LEU A 764 43.10 -5.38 37.83
N LYS A 765 43.22 -4.67 38.97
CA LYS A 765 44.36 -4.82 39.90
C LYS A 765 44.44 -6.21 40.51
#